data_AF-V5RIN7-F1
#
_entry.id   AF-V5RIN7-F1
#
_cell.length_a   1.000
_cell.length_b   1.000
_cell.length_c   1.000
_cell.angle_alpha   90.00
_cell.angle_beta   90.00
_cell.angle_gamma   90.00
#
_symmetry.space_group_name_H-M   'P 1'
#
loop_
_entity.id
_entity.type
_entity.pdbx_description
1 polymer ?
#
loop_
_entity_poly.entity_id
_entity_poly.type
_entity_poly.pdbx_seq_one_letter_code
_entity_poly.pdbx_strand_id
1 'polypeptide(L)'
;MNKLMMLLGSISISSASLLTVVSCGRTGRMNVITSEQEKITSLTSLKKSSLTENNVKLGGNISTEEIWKLVEALKLTEVIKNNPTATAMIESLRSFVMSNMLLSEISAKVPGLGWIVQKLQWQNLNWGFNQLYDVDNEKNAFAKNASGWMENNDQWSISVTFLNEDLTGWVGINNPVYARININQKVGVNDDGTVDLKNSNPDAVWPDENNKIDGSSAFLPIASSTSDQTKKRGFIYQGFVNSSELINLTDIYDPNRTTLPSGSLIYTPSATDFVNNSILQGDIVNESLKNAKEEIKEAIEKYLLDNPIFISDNMNSDHIQIRIKNQIYAVLFKELLLRRKRDFKEEQLVYSNSLITMYWNSIITKAKRVRDSEYINSDDYNTINNIIEDFISKKDKDLSTDFSKDGGLSESEAKTVYENLLKIIKFSKNDNDVSKTEVDFAEKNITTEMYKRNYDFSSNSFNNGNDIPLLKPENYEDFGLNGSYQFKVIYYNKPIVESDRPDFTYLSDENKTPFKDEFISDLGFKNVFTKPRFETLLKTFNKKSNMNNQTLIDDYEDSEATVIEPFNLSEVDDNNVKNPSWFKDAGYLKQWLGDNADDSDWRIRNLLGVINKTSKERLIQIFDTSSKTHENITDYNLSASNLVFGELTNHSNPSSFINGKSNDDEAFAELISNKSGNELPFHIVDVDKNGNSDSRDFIHEAGLENLKPFDLRLMVGTLDTYGKKVDTLDYSQWWYNDLYDLSSTKLEVWLNIYKSKSIYQAFVNYWNDNVKNNENNPDNNI
;
A
#
# COMPACT_ATOMS: atom_id res chain seq x y z
N MET A 1 -48.94 -28.78 -57.48
CA MET A 1 -49.71 -28.04 -56.46
C MET A 1 -49.24 -28.30 -55.03
N ASN A 2 -49.03 -29.55 -54.59
CA ASN A 2 -48.60 -29.83 -53.20
C ASN A 2 -47.28 -29.17 -52.78
N LYS A 3 -46.32 -29.00 -53.71
CA LYS A 3 -45.05 -28.29 -53.43
C LYS A 3 -45.23 -26.76 -53.31
N LEU A 4 -46.18 -26.18 -54.03
CA LEU A 4 -46.50 -24.75 -53.93
C LEU A 4 -47.33 -24.45 -52.67
N MET A 5 -48.22 -25.37 -52.28
CA MET A 5 -48.92 -25.31 -50.99
C MET A 5 -48.00 -25.58 -49.80
N MET A 6 -46.96 -26.40 -49.93
CA MET A 6 -45.91 -26.53 -48.89
C MET A 6 -45.09 -25.24 -48.76
N LEU A 7 -44.78 -24.56 -49.87
CA LEU A 7 -44.04 -23.29 -49.84
C LEU A 7 -44.89 -22.14 -49.28
N LEU A 8 -46.18 -22.08 -49.64
CA LEU A 8 -47.12 -21.10 -49.08
C LEU A 8 -47.48 -21.44 -47.63
N GLY A 9 -47.59 -22.72 -47.28
CA GLY A 9 -47.80 -23.19 -45.92
C GLY A 9 -46.59 -22.93 -45.01
N SER A 10 -45.36 -23.07 -45.51
CA SER A 10 -44.15 -22.72 -44.75
C SER A 10 -43.98 -21.21 -44.61
N ILE A 11 -44.37 -20.40 -45.61
CA ILE A 11 -44.41 -18.94 -45.48
C ILE A 11 -45.54 -18.50 -44.51
N SER A 12 -46.66 -19.22 -44.46
CA SER A 12 -47.78 -18.97 -43.52
C SER A 12 -47.42 -19.34 -42.07
N ILE A 13 -46.65 -20.41 -41.86
CA ILE A 13 -46.17 -20.82 -40.53
C ILE A 13 -45.03 -19.89 -40.06
N SER A 14 -44.15 -19.45 -40.97
CA SER A 14 -43.08 -18.49 -40.65
C SER A 14 -43.59 -17.06 -40.40
N SER A 15 -44.76 -16.69 -40.93
CA SER A 15 -45.42 -15.41 -40.63
C SER A 15 -46.35 -15.47 -39.41
N ALA A 16 -46.76 -16.67 -38.98
CA ALA A 16 -47.47 -16.90 -37.73
C ALA A 16 -46.55 -17.01 -36.49
N SER A 17 -45.26 -17.31 -36.66
CA SER A 17 -44.28 -17.28 -35.56
C SER A 17 -43.76 -15.88 -35.21
N LEU A 18 -44.16 -14.84 -35.96
CA LEU A 18 -43.88 -13.42 -35.67
C LEU A 18 -45.09 -12.66 -35.10
N LEU A 19 -46.23 -13.32 -34.89
CA LEU A 19 -47.40 -12.71 -34.25
C LEU A 19 -47.97 -13.65 -33.16
N THR A 20 -47.88 -13.18 -31.92
CA THR A 20 -48.74 -13.55 -30.78
C THR A 20 -48.65 -15.00 -30.25
N VAL A 21 -47.66 -15.26 -29.40
CA VAL A 21 -48.00 -15.77 -28.06
C VAL A 21 -48.14 -14.55 -27.15
N VAL A 22 -49.29 -13.89 -27.29
CA VAL A 22 -49.78 -12.97 -26.25
C VAL A 22 -50.31 -13.85 -25.13
N SER A 23 -49.83 -13.62 -23.91
CA SER A 23 -50.38 -14.24 -22.72
C SER A 23 -51.90 -14.09 -22.70
N CYS A 24 -52.62 -15.20 -22.85
CA CYS A 24 -54.03 -15.26 -22.48
C CYS A 24 -54.11 -15.18 -20.95
N GLY A 25 -54.23 -13.95 -20.46
CA GLY A 25 -54.40 -13.62 -19.05
C GLY A 25 -54.41 -12.11 -18.90
N ARG A 26 -55.60 -11.51 -18.86
CA ARG A 26 -55.86 -10.08 -18.63
C ARG A 26 -55.02 -9.54 -17.46
N THR A 27 -54.17 -8.53 -17.69
CA THR A 27 -54.27 -7.15 -17.14
C THR A 27 -53.05 -6.32 -17.54
N GLY A 28 -53.28 -5.08 -17.99
CA GLY A 28 -52.23 -4.07 -18.22
C GLY A 28 -52.02 -3.71 -19.69
N ARG A 29 -52.96 -2.96 -20.27
CA ARG A 29 -52.70 -2.22 -21.51
C ARG A 29 -51.54 -1.25 -21.25
N MET A 30 -50.40 -1.42 -21.93
CA MET A 30 -49.55 -0.30 -22.32
C MET A 30 -49.33 -0.39 -23.82
N ASN A 31 -49.96 0.53 -24.53
CA ASN A 31 -49.74 0.78 -25.94
C ASN A 31 -48.31 1.29 -26.18
N VAL A 32 -47.95 1.36 -27.46
CA VAL A 32 -46.76 1.91 -28.12
C VAL A 32 -46.47 3.41 -27.79
N ILE A 33 -46.89 3.93 -26.63
CA ILE A 33 -46.77 5.35 -26.21
C ILE A 33 -46.21 5.44 -24.78
N THR A 34 -45.12 4.74 -24.49
CA THR A 34 -44.32 5.01 -23.28
C THR A 34 -43.14 5.85 -23.73
N SER A 35 -42.99 7.06 -23.18
CA SER A 35 -41.83 7.90 -23.47
C SER A 35 -40.54 7.22 -22.99
N GLU A 36 -39.40 7.56 -23.61
CA GLU A 36 -38.10 7.03 -23.19
C GLU A 36 -37.79 7.33 -21.71
N GLN A 37 -38.24 8.48 -21.21
CA GLN A 37 -38.08 8.85 -19.79
C GLN A 37 -38.91 7.99 -18.85
N GLU A 38 -40.15 7.64 -19.22
CA GLU A 38 -40.99 6.72 -18.44
C GLU A 38 -40.41 5.31 -18.45
N LYS A 39 -39.83 4.87 -19.57
CA LYS A 39 -39.11 3.58 -19.64
C LYS A 39 -37.92 3.57 -18.68
N ILE A 40 -37.06 4.58 -18.74
CA ILE A 40 -35.92 4.75 -17.82
C ILE A 40 -36.39 4.78 -16.35
N THR A 41 -37.43 5.56 -16.05
CA THR A 41 -37.97 5.68 -14.68
C THR A 41 -38.57 4.35 -14.17
N SER A 42 -39.19 3.58 -15.05
CA SER A 42 -39.72 2.26 -14.69
C SER A 42 -38.60 1.28 -14.28
N LEU A 43 -37.42 1.35 -14.90
CA LEU A 43 -36.26 0.56 -14.50
C LEU A 43 -35.66 1.01 -13.17
N THR A 44 -35.49 2.31 -12.97
CA THR A 44 -34.91 2.84 -11.72
C THR A 44 -35.79 2.55 -10.51
N SER A 45 -37.09 2.32 -10.72
CA SER A 45 -38.05 1.91 -9.68
C SER A 45 -38.11 0.40 -9.40
N LEU A 46 -37.37 -0.42 -10.15
CA LEU A 46 -37.40 -1.88 -10.02
C LEU A 46 -36.74 -2.35 -8.71
N LYS A 47 -37.46 -3.16 -7.92
CA LYS A 47 -37.03 -3.69 -6.62
C LYS A 47 -37.08 -5.21 -6.59
N LYS A 48 -36.34 -5.82 -5.65
CA LYS A 48 -36.38 -7.27 -5.40
C LYS A 48 -37.81 -7.79 -5.21
N SER A 49 -38.63 -7.11 -4.41
CA SER A 49 -40.01 -7.53 -4.12
C SER A 49 -40.84 -7.71 -5.38
N SER A 50 -40.72 -6.78 -6.33
CA SER A 50 -41.42 -6.85 -7.62
C SER A 50 -41.01 -8.07 -8.45
N LEU A 51 -39.77 -8.53 -8.34
CA LEU A 51 -39.29 -9.71 -9.06
C LEU A 51 -39.73 -11.01 -8.38
N THR A 52 -39.67 -11.05 -7.05
CA THR A 52 -40.09 -12.22 -6.27
C THR A 52 -41.61 -12.44 -6.36
N GLU A 53 -42.42 -11.38 -6.26
CA GLU A 53 -43.89 -11.45 -6.37
C GLU A 53 -44.35 -11.94 -7.76
N ASN A 54 -43.59 -11.61 -8.80
CA ASN A 54 -43.88 -12.03 -10.17
C ASN A 54 -43.15 -13.33 -10.59
N ASN A 55 -42.56 -14.08 -9.64
CA ASN A 55 -41.91 -15.36 -9.88
C ASN A 55 -40.82 -15.33 -10.99
N VAL A 56 -40.03 -14.25 -11.03
CA VAL A 56 -38.84 -14.17 -11.88
C VAL A 56 -37.80 -15.15 -11.36
N LYS A 57 -37.25 -15.99 -12.26
CA LYS A 57 -36.24 -17.00 -11.90
C LYS A 57 -35.08 -16.97 -12.88
N LEU A 58 -33.86 -16.96 -12.36
CA LEU A 58 -32.62 -16.97 -13.12
C LEU A 58 -31.91 -18.32 -12.93
N GLY A 59 -31.61 -19.00 -14.04
CA GLY A 59 -30.76 -20.19 -14.01
C GLY A 59 -29.29 -19.80 -14.01
N GLY A 60 -28.50 -20.44 -13.15
CA GLY A 60 -27.15 -19.98 -12.85
C GLY A 60 -26.01 -20.79 -13.45
N ASN A 61 -26.13 -22.12 -13.50
CA ASN A 61 -25.05 -23.04 -13.87
C ASN A 61 -25.28 -23.65 -15.26
N ILE A 62 -25.51 -22.80 -16.26
CA ILE A 62 -25.70 -23.26 -17.63
C ILE A 62 -24.43 -23.98 -18.07
N SER A 63 -24.58 -25.25 -18.47
CA SER A 63 -23.42 -26.07 -18.81
C SER A 63 -22.71 -25.55 -20.06
N THR A 64 -21.41 -25.76 -20.17
CA THR A 64 -20.62 -25.41 -21.37
C THR A 64 -21.19 -26.06 -22.63
N GLU A 65 -21.77 -27.27 -22.52
CA GLU A 65 -22.46 -27.94 -23.62
C GLU A 65 -23.68 -27.16 -24.12
N GLU A 66 -24.49 -26.61 -23.22
CA GLU A 66 -25.65 -25.78 -23.57
C GLU A 66 -25.21 -24.43 -24.16
N ILE A 67 -24.11 -23.85 -23.67
CA ILE A 67 -23.50 -22.65 -24.27
C ILE A 67 -23.10 -22.93 -25.72
N TRP A 68 -22.48 -24.08 -26.02
CA TRP A 68 -22.12 -24.46 -27.38
C TRP A 68 -23.32 -24.68 -28.29
N LYS A 69 -24.41 -25.27 -27.78
CA LYS A 69 -25.67 -25.38 -28.54
C LYS A 69 -26.23 -24.00 -28.90
N LEU A 70 -26.12 -23.02 -27.99
CA LEU A 70 -26.51 -21.65 -28.27
C LEU A 70 -25.59 -20.99 -29.30
N VAL A 71 -24.26 -21.16 -29.18
CA VAL A 71 -23.27 -20.68 -30.17
C VAL A 71 -23.58 -21.20 -31.57
N GLU A 72 -23.89 -22.49 -31.69
CA GLU A 72 -24.28 -23.12 -32.95
C GLU A 72 -25.62 -22.56 -33.46
N ALA A 73 -26.62 -22.41 -32.59
CA ALA A 73 -27.93 -21.84 -32.95
C ALA A 73 -27.84 -20.37 -33.42
N LEU A 74 -26.93 -19.59 -32.82
CA LEU A 74 -26.63 -18.20 -33.21
C LEU A 74 -25.69 -18.11 -34.43
N LYS A 75 -25.24 -19.25 -34.98
CA LYS A 75 -24.28 -19.35 -36.10
C LYS A 75 -22.96 -18.64 -35.84
N LEU A 76 -22.52 -18.62 -34.58
CA LEU A 76 -21.27 -17.97 -34.16
C LEU A 76 -20.08 -18.91 -34.23
N THR A 77 -20.28 -20.19 -34.52
CA THR A 77 -19.22 -21.21 -34.50
C THR A 77 -18.03 -20.86 -35.38
N GLU A 78 -18.24 -20.36 -36.60
CA GLU A 78 -17.14 -19.95 -37.49
C GLU A 78 -16.48 -18.65 -37.04
N VAL A 79 -17.26 -17.68 -36.53
CA VAL A 79 -16.74 -16.42 -35.98
C VAL A 79 -15.86 -16.68 -34.77
N ILE A 80 -16.29 -17.57 -33.88
CA ILE A 80 -15.56 -17.94 -32.68
C ILE A 80 -14.31 -18.76 -33.01
N LYS A 81 -14.43 -19.78 -33.88
CA LYS A 81 -13.28 -20.64 -34.24
C LYS A 81 -12.20 -19.92 -35.05
N ASN A 82 -12.57 -18.89 -35.81
CA ASN A 82 -11.63 -18.14 -36.65
C ASN A 82 -11.10 -16.87 -35.96
N ASN A 83 -11.55 -16.56 -34.74
CA ASN A 83 -11.10 -15.39 -33.98
C ASN A 83 -10.73 -15.81 -32.54
N PRO A 84 -9.43 -15.82 -32.19
CA PRO A 84 -8.97 -16.17 -30.85
C PRO A 84 -9.57 -15.32 -29.72
N THR A 85 -9.81 -14.02 -29.96
CA THR A 85 -10.50 -13.11 -29.03
C THR A 85 -11.96 -13.54 -28.80
N ALA A 86 -12.60 -14.10 -29.82
CA ALA A 86 -13.96 -14.62 -29.71
C ALA A 86 -14.05 -15.93 -28.92
N THR A 87 -12.99 -16.75 -28.95
CA THR A 87 -12.90 -17.96 -28.12
C THR A 87 -12.72 -17.62 -26.64
N ALA A 88 -11.98 -16.56 -26.30
CA ALA A 88 -11.87 -16.04 -24.92
C ALA A 88 -13.23 -15.64 -24.31
N MET A 89 -14.21 -15.27 -25.14
CA MET A 89 -15.54 -14.87 -24.69
C MET A 89 -16.49 -16.03 -24.38
N ILE A 90 -16.16 -17.28 -24.72
CA ILE A 90 -17.10 -18.42 -24.57
C ILE A 90 -17.60 -18.59 -23.13
N GLU A 91 -16.75 -18.38 -22.13
CA GLU A 91 -17.15 -18.49 -20.72
C GLU A 91 -17.86 -17.23 -20.23
N SER A 92 -17.50 -16.06 -20.78
CA SER A 92 -18.29 -14.83 -20.63
C SER A 92 -19.65 -14.91 -21.32
N LEU A 93 -19.88 -15.88 -22.23
CA LEU A 93 -21.22 -16.15 -22.74
C LEU A 93 -22.17 -16.59 -21.62
N ARG A 94 -21.67 -17.13 -20.50
CA ARG A 94 -22.52 -17.49 -19.36
C ARG A 94 -23.18 -16.26 -18.73
N SER A 95 -22.39 -15.22 -18.40
CA SER A 95 -22.93 -13.96 -17.88
C SER A 95 -23.85 -13.30 -18.90
N PHE A 96 -23.53 -13.44 -20.19
CA PHE A 96 -24.40 -13.00 -21.28
C PHE A 96 -25.75 -13.72 -21.34
N VAL A 97 -25.74 -15.04 -21.22
CA VAL A 97 -26.97 -15.83 -21.24
C VAL A 97 -27.82 -15.47 -20.03
N MET A 98 -27.20 -15.38 -18.85
CA MET A 98 -27.87 -14.97 -17.62
C MET A 98 -28.47 -13.57 -17.72
N SER A 99 -27.76 -12.61 -18.33
CA SER A 99 -28.23 -11.24 -18.53
C SER A 99 -29.47 -11.19 -19.43
N ASN A 100 -29.41 -11.86 -20.58
CA ASN A 100 -30.54 -11.94 -21.51
C ASN A 100 -31.72 -12.71 -20.89
N MET A 101 -31.47 -13.77 -20.12
CA MET A 101 -32.50 -14.51 -19.39
C MET A 101 -33.19 -13.63 -18.35
N LEU A 102 -32.43 -12.91 -17.53
CA LEU A 102 -32.99 -12.03 -16.50
C LEU A 102 -33.87 -10.95 -17.12
N LEU A 103 -33.38 -10.25 -18.14
CA LEU A 103 -34.15 -9.20 -18.82
C LEU A 103 -35.40 -9.75 -19.52
N SER A 104 -35.30 -10.94 -20.12
CA SER A 104 -36.45 -11.61 -20.76
C SER A 104 -37.51 -12.04 -19.75
N GLU A 105 -37.09 -12.61 -18.62
CA GLU A 105 -37.99 -13.00 -17.52
C GLU A 105 -38.70 -11.78 -16.92
N ILE A 106 -37.97 -10.68 -16.71
CA ILE A 106 -38.54 -9.41 -16.24
C ILE A 106 -39.56 -8.89 -17.26
N SER A 107 -39.18 -8.83 -18.54
CA SER A 107 -40.06 -8.36 -19.61
C SER A 107 -41.34 -9.20 -19.75
N ALA A 108 -41.26 -10.50 -19.49
CA ALA A 108 -42.38 -11.42 -19.64
C ALA A 108 -43.31 -11.44 -18.42
N LYS A 109 -42.77 -11.26 -17.21
CA LYS A 109 -43.50 -11.50 -15.95
C LYS A 109 -43.81 -10.25 -15.15
N VAL A 110 -43.04 -9.17 -15.30
CA VAL A 110 -43.22 -7.94 -14.51
C VAL A 110 -44.10 -6.95 -15.28
N PRO A 111 -45.28 -6.57 -14.77
CA PRO A 111 -46.16 -5.63 -15.44
C PRO A 111 -45.48 -4.29 -15.73
N GLY A 112 -45.64 -3.78 -16.95
CA GLY A 112 -45.10 -2.49 -17.37
C GLY A 112 -43.65 -2.49 -17.86
N LEU A 113 -42.93 -3.61 -17.75
CA LEU A 113 -41.57 -3.77 -18.27
C LEU A 113 -41.51 -4.55 -19.59
N GLY A 114 -42.66 -4.81 -20.21
CA GLY A 114 -42.75 -5.50 -21.50
C GLY A 114 -42.04 -4.80 -22.67
N TRP A 115 -41.67 -3.53 -22.52
CA TRP A 115 -40.89 -2.80 -23.53
C TRP A 115 -39.41 -3.22 -23.55
N ILE A 116 -38.90 -3.87 -22.48
CA ILE A 116 -37.50 -4.34 -22.40
C ILE A 116 -37.17 -5.25 -23.57
N VAL A 117 -38.06 -6.19 -23.93
CA VAL A 117 -37.83 -7.07 -25.09
C VAL A 117 -37.71 -6.28 -26.40
N GLN A 118 -38.49 -5.19 -26.57
CA GLN A 118 -38.40 -4.34 -27.75
C GLN A 118 -37.07 -3.59 -27.78
N LYS A 119 -36.58 -3.14 -26.62
CA LYS A 119 -35.25 -2.52 -26.49
C LYS A 119 -34.15 -3.52 -26.84
N LEU A 120 -34.22 -4.75 -26.34
CA LEU A 120 -33.26 -5.81 -26.68
C LEU A 120 -33.29 -6.18 -28.16
N GLN A 121 -34.47 -6.21 -28.79
CA GLN A 121 -34.59 -6.40 -30.24
C GLN A 121 -33.91 -5.28 -31.01
N TRP A 122 -34.16 -4.03 -30.62
CA TRP A 122 -33.50 -2.88 -31.23
C TRP A 122 -31.98 -2.96 -31.05
N GLN A 123 -31.51 -3.28 -29.84
CA GLN A 123 -30.08 -3.45 -29.57
C GLN A 123 -29.48 -4.58 -30.40
N ASN A 124 -30.17 -5.70 -30.58
CA ASN A 124 -29.72 -6.83 -31.41
C ASN A 124 -29.62 -6.47 -32.91
N LEU A 125 -30.51 -5.61 -33.41
CA LEU A 125 -30.50 -5.17 -34.81
C LEU A 125 -29.36 -4.19 -35.11
N ASN A 126 -28.93 -3.40 -34.13
CA ASN A 126 -27.86 -2.42 -34.28
C ASN A 126 -26.50 -2.97 -33.85
N TRP A 127 -26.47 -3.85 -32.85
CA TRP A 127 -25.27 -4.37 -32.22
C TRP A 127 -25.36 -5.89 -32.07
N GLY A 128 -24.56 -6.57 -32.88
CA GLY A 128 -24.43 -8.02 -32.88
C GLY A 128 -23.11 -8.48 -32.29
N PHE A 129 -22.88 -9.78 -32.40
CA PHE A 129 -21.65 -10.41 -31.95
C PHE A 129 -20.42 -9.98 -32.73
N ASN A 130 -20.55 -9.62 -34.01
CA ASN A 130 -19.41 -9.14 -34.79
C ASN A 130 -18.81 -7.85 -34.21
N GLN A 131 -19.60 -7.02 -33.53
CA GLN A 131 -19.14 -5.81 -32.84
C GLN A 131 -18.39 -6.09 -31.53
N LEU A 132 -18.59 -7.26 -30.92
CA LEU A 132 -17.77 -7.74 -29.80
C LEU A 132 -16.38 -8.20 -30.22
N TYR A 133 -16.20 -8.56 -31.49
CA TYR A 133 -14.95 -9.14 -31.98
C TYR A 133 -14.18 -8.20 -32.90
N ASP A 134 -14.84 -7.15 -33.39
CA ASP A 134 -14.32 -6.05 -34.22
C ASP A 134 -13.14 -6.50 -35.09
N VAL A 135 -13.46 -7.21 -36.19
CA VAL A 135 -12.50 -7.90 -37.08
C VAL A 135 -11.39 -6.96 -37.60
N ASP A 136 -11.63 -5.65 -37.56
CA ASP A 136 -10.69 -4.62 -38.01
C ASP A 136 -9.87 -3.98 -36.86
N ASN A 137 -10.27 -4.11 -35.59
CA ASN A 137 -9.56 -3.55 -34.44
C ASN A 137 -9.82 -4.32 -33.12
N GLU A 138 -9.30 -5.57 -33.05
CA GLU A 138 -9.50 -6.51 -31.94
C GLU A 138 -9.10 -5.98 -30.55
N LYS A 139 -8.24 -4.95 -30.50
CA LYS A 139 -7.64 -4.44 -29.25
C LYS A 139 -8.63 -3.77 -28.29
N ASN A 140 -9.78 -3.29 -28.76
CA ASN A 140 -10.68 -2.43 -27.98
C ASN A 140 -12.13 -2.93 -27.86
N ALA A 141 -12.42 -4.13 -28.35
CA ALA A 141 -13.80 -4.58 -28.50
C ALA A 141 -14.53 -4.77 -27.14
N PHE A 142 -13.81 -5.17 -26.09
CA PHE A 142 -14.35 -5.24 -24.71
C PHE A 142 -14.61 -3.87 -24.09
N ALA A 143 -13.71 -2.89 -24.28
CA ALA A 143 -13.83 -1.54 -23.72
C ALA A 143 -15.00 -0.77 -24.33
N LYS A 144 -15.28 -0.99 -25.61
CA LYS A 144 -16.42 -0.36 -26.27
C LYS A 144 -17.72 -0.77 -25.58
N ASN A 145 -17.99 -2.08 -25.42
CA ASN A 145 -19.28 -2.58 -24.93
C ASN A 145 -20.46 -1.91 -25.69
N ALA A 146 -21.70 -2.02 -25.21
CA ALA A 146 -22.86 -1.38 -25.84
C ALA A 146 -22.71 0.15 -25.96
N SER A 147 -22.04 0.78 -24.99
CA SER A 147 -21.82 2.23 -24.94
C SER A 147 -20.90 2.74 -26.06
N GLY A 148 -19.87 1.98 -26.43
CA GLY A 148 -18.94 2.32 -27.49
C GLY A 148 -19.43 1.97 -28.89
N TRP A 149 -20.55 1.26 -29.01
CA TRP A 149 -21.21 0.97 -30.29
C TRP A 149 -22.32 1.97 -30.64
N MET A 150 -22.67 2.87 -29.73
CA MET A 150 -23.66 3.91 -29.99
C MET A 150 -23.09 4.98 -30.93
N GLU A 151 -23.85 5.33 -31.96
CA GLU A 151 -23.42 6.34 -32.93
C GLU A 151 -23.65 7.76 -32.38
N ASN A 152 -24.74 7.96 -31.64
CA ASN A 152 -25.20 9.28 -31.21
C ASN A 152 -25.40 9.36 -29.69
N ASN A 153 -25.29 10.57 -29.13
CA ASN A 153 -25.39 10.82 -27.67
C ASN A 153 -26.82 10.67 -27.12
N ASP A 154 -27.83 10.70 -27.97
CA ASP A 154 -29.25 10.51 -27.62
C ASP A 154 -29.66 9.03 -27.57
N GLN A 155 -28.80 8.13 -28.06
CA GLN A 155 -28.98 6.70 -27.91
C GLN A 155 -28.62 6.26 -26.50
N TRP A 156 -29.30 5.22 -26.03
CA TRP A 156 -29.02 4.57 -24.75
C TRP A 156 -29.23 3.07 -24.87
N SER A 157 -28.67 2.29 -23.94
CA SER A 157 -28.85 0.84 -23.87
C SER A 157 -29.19 0.39 -22.46
N ILE A 158 -29.66 -0.85 -22.36
CA ILE A 158 -29.74 -1.58 -21.11
C ILE A 158 -28.73 -2.72 -21.12
N SER A 159 -28.06 -2.89 -19.98
CA SER A 159 -27.21 -4.05 -19.71
C SER A 159 -27.42 -4.54 -18.27
N VAL A 160 -26.99 -5.74 -17.95
CA VAL A 160 -27.03 -6.28 -16.59
C VAL A 160 -25.60 -6.38 -16.06
N THR A 161 -25.39 -5.93 -14.82
CA THR A 161 -24.21 -6.26 -14.03
C THR A 161 -24.58 -7.25 -12.93
N PHE A 162 -23.91 -8.39 -12.84
CA PHE A 162 -23.93 -9.29 -11.69
C PHE A 162 -22.81 -8.92 -10.70
N LEU A 163 -23.06 -9.01 -9.40
CA LEU A 163 -22.10 -8.59 -8.36
C LEU A 163 -21.97 -9.63 -7.24
N ASN A 164 -20.80 -9.61 -6.61
CA ASN A 164 -20.44 -10.40 -5.42
C ASN A 164 -20.94 -9.73 -4.12
N GLU A 165 -20.67 -10.35 -2.96
CA GLU A 165 -21.04 -9.82 -1.64
C GLU A 165 -20.41 -8.44 -1.34
N ASP A 166 -19.19 -8.22 -1.82
CA ASP A 166 -18.42 -6.99 -1.70
C ASP A 166 -18.83 -5.90 -2.73
N LEU A 167 -19.86 -6.16 -3.54
CA LEU A 167 -20.36 -5.28 -4.60
C LEU A 167 -19.37 -5.05 -5.76
N THR A 168 -18.36 -5.93 -5.91
CA THR A 168 -17.53 -6.02 -7.10
C THR A 168 -18.23 -6.83 -8.20
N GLY A 169 -17.78 -6.67 -9.45
CA GLY A 169 -18.26 -7.45 -10.59
C GLY A 169 -18.12 -8.96 -10.39
N TRP A 170 -19.18 -9.73 -10.65
CA TRP A 170 -19.11 -11.19 -10.62
C TRP A 170 -18.33 -11.72 -11.82
N VAL A 171 -17.23 -12.42 -11.54
CA VAL A 171 -16.26 -12.95 -12.52
C VAL A 171 -16.32 -14.47 -12.65
N GLY A 172 -17.45 -15.09 -12.27
CA GLY A 172 -17.65 -16.54 -12.42
C GLY A 172 -17.19 -17.40 -11.23
N ILE A 173 -16.69 -16.77 -10.16
CA ILE A 173 -16.35 -17.42 -8.89
C ILE A 173 -17.58 -17.38 -7.98
N ASN A 174 -17.96 -18.53 -7.41
CA ASN A 174 -19.18 -18.69 -6.60
C ASN A 174 -20.46 -18.24 -7.34
N ASN A 175 -21.58 -18.19 -6.63
CA ASN A 175 -22.83 -17.68 -7.18
C ASN A 175 -22.89 -16.15 -7.03
N PRO A 176 -23.42 -15.41 -8.02
CA PRO A 176 -23.62 -13.97 -7.88
C PRO A 176 -24.65 -13.70 -6.79
N VAL A 177 -24.41 -12.66 -5.99
CA VAL A 177 -25.28 -12.29 -4.86
C VAL A 177 -26.25 -11.19 -5.25
N TYR A 178 -25.82 -10.26 -6.09
CA TYR A 178 -26.66 -9.17 -6.59
C TYR A 178 -26.66 -9.10 -8.12
N ALA A 179 -27.68 -8.47 -8.67
CA ALA A 179 -27.71 -7.98 -10.04
C ALA A 179 -28.21 -6.52 -10.06
N ARG A 180 -27.85 -5.76 -11.08
CA ARG A 180 -28.53 -4.51 -11.42
C ARG A 180 -28.68 -4.37 -12.92
N ILE A 181 -29.72 -3.66 -13.33
CA ILE A 181 -29.94 -3.31 -14.74
C ILE A 181 -29.43 -1.89 -14.94
N ASN A 182 -28.38 -1.76 -15.73
CA ASN A 182 -27.76 -0.48 -16.06
C ASN A 182 -28.52 0.19 -17.20
N ILE A 183 -28.50 1.52 -17.17
CA ILE A 183 -28.82 2.39 -18.27
C ILE A 183 -27.51 3.02 -18.70
N ASN A 184 -27.16 2.82 -19.97
CA ASN A 184 -25.88 3.24 -20.51
C ASN A 184 -26.05 4.22 -21.66
N GLN A 185 -25.07 5.10 -21.82
CA GLN A 185 -24.97 6.07 -22.92
C GLN A 185 -23.60 5.97 -23.60
N LYS A 186 -23.43 6.74 -24.67
CA LYS A 186 -22.27 6.68 -25.56
C LYS A 186 -20.96 7.00 -24.85
N VAL A 187 -19.94 6.17 -25.09
CA VAL A 187 -18.54 6.44 -24.72
C VAL A 187 -17.64 6.17 -25.92
N GLY A 188 -16.86 7.16 -26.32
CA GLY A 188 -15.79 6.98 -27.30
C GLY A 188 -14.57 6.32 -26.64
N VAL A 189 -13.92 5.40 -27.36
CA VAL A 189 -12.73 4.69 -26.88
C VAL A 189 -11.62 4.86 -27.91
N ASN A 190 -10.46 5.35 -27.48
CA ASN A 190 -9.26 5.49 -28.29
C ASN A 190 -8.61 4.14 -28.60
N ASP A 191 -7.67 4.12 -29.55
CA ASP A 191 -6.94 2.90 -29.93
C ASP A 191 -6.14 2.26 -28.79
N ASP A 192 -5.77 3.04 -27.77
CA ASP A 192 -5.05 2.60 -26.57
C ASP A 192 -5.97 2.15 -25.42
N GLY A 193 -7.29 2.18 -25.61
CA GLY A 193 -8.26 1.77 -24.58
C GLY A 193 -8.71 2.86 -23.61
N THR A 194 -8.25 4.10 -23.80
CA THR A 194 -8.67 5.23 -22.97
C THR A 194 -9.96 5.87 -23.47
N VAL A 195 -10.66 6.56 -22.59
CA VAL A 195 -11.89 7.29 -22.93
C VAL A 195 -11.56 8.50 -23.81
N ASP A 196 -12.23 8.61 -24.96
CA ASP A 196 -12.23 9.80 -25.80
C ASP A 196 -13.34 10.77 -25.35
N LEU A 197 -12.95 11.79 -24.59
CA LEU A 197 -13.87 12.79 -24.04
C LEU A 197 -14.63 13.57 -25.11
N LYS A 198 -14.07 13.74 -26.32
CA LYS A 198 -14.74 14.52 -27.39
C LYS A 198 -15.89 13.75 -28.00
N ASN A 199 -15.76 12.43 -28.08
CA ASN A 199 -16.74 11.54 -28.70
C ASN A 199 -17.64 10.83 -27.68
N SER A 200 -17.51 11.14 -26.40
CA SER A 200 -18.30 10.56 -25.31
C SER A 200 -19.44 11.47 -24.86
N ASN A 201 -20.50 10.89 -24.30
CA ASN A 201 -21.49 11.64 -23.55
C ASN A 201 -20.89 12.01 -22.17
N PRO A 202 -20.86 13.30 -21.79
CA PRO A 202 -20.29 13.73 -20.50
C PRO A 202 -20.91 13.04 -19.28
N ASP A 203 -22.21 12.72 -19.31
CA ASP A 203 -22.92 12.08 -18.20
C ASP A 203 -22.57 10.59 -18.04
N ALA A 204 -21.91 10.01 -19.05
CA ALA A 204 -21.52 8.62 -19.11
C ALA A 204 -20.03 8.41 -18.77
N VAL A 205 -19.26 9.49 -18.63
CA VAL A 205 -17.84 9.45 -18.29
C VAL A 205 -17.65 9.73 -16.82
N TRP A 206 -17.00 8.81 -16.13
CA TRP A 206 -16.73 8.92 -14.71
C TRP A 206 -15.25 9.20 -14.46
N PRO A 207 -14.93 9.99 -13.43
CA PRO A 207 -13.55 10.13 -12.99
C PRO A 207 -12.99 8.79 -12.53
N ASP A 208 -11.69 8.62 -12.70
CA ASP A 208 -10.94 7.56 -12.03
C ASP A 208 -10.82 7.83 -10.52
N GLU A 209 -10.19 6.90 -9.79
CA GLU A 209 -9.98 7.03 -8.34
C GLU A 209 -9.16 8.27 -7.91
N ASN A 210 -8.43 8.88 -8.85
CA ASN A 210 -7.66 10.12 -8.64
C ASN A 210 -8.46 11.38 -9.02
N ASN A 211 -9.77 11.24 -9.22
CA ASN A 211 -10.67 12.29 -9.72
C ASN A 211 -10.29 12.83 -11.11
N LYS A 212 -9.57 12.06 -11.92
CA LYS A 212 -9.20 12.44 -13.29
C LYS A 212 -10.11 11.76 -14.31
N ILE A 213 -10.61 12.57 -15.25
CA ILE A 213 -11.51 12.12 -16.31
C ILE A 213 -10.72 11.83 -17.60
N ASP A 214 -9.70 12.65 -17.90
CA ASP A 214 -8.86 12.52 -19.10
C ASP A 214 -7.87 11.35 -18.97
N GLY A 215 -7.77 10.53 -20.02
CA GLY A 215 -6.93 9.32 -20.04
C GLY A 215 -7.44 8.18 -19.16
N SER A 216 -8.67 8.25 -18.65
CA SER A 216 -9.28 7.16 -17.87
C SER A 216 -9.46 5.90 -18.74
N SER A 217 -9.23 4.73 -18.14
CA SER A 217 -9.38 3.45 -18.83
C SER A 217 -10.85 3.10 -19.03
N ALA A 218 -11.23 2.65 -20.23
CA ALA A 218 -12.56 2.11 -20.52
C ALA A 218 -12.71 0.63 -20.14
N PHE A 219 -11.61 -0.06 -19.83
CA PHE A 219 -11.60 -1.49 -19.47
C PHE A 219 -11.71 -1.77 -17.97
N LEU A 220 -11.43 -0.77 -17.13
CA LEU A 220 -11.36 -0.96 -15.69
C LEU A 220 -12.72 -0.63 -15.05
N PRO A 221 -13.22 -1.50 -14.15
CA PRO A 221 -14.31 -1.16 -13.27
C PRO A 221 -14.03 0.11 -12.46
N ILE A 222 -15.06 0.89 -12.21
CA ILE A 222 -15.01 2.09 -11.36
C ILE A 222 -15.72 1.74 -10.07
N ALA A 223 -15.03 1.91 -8.93
CA ALA A 223 -15.47 1.39 -7.63
C ALA A 223 -16.90 1.81 -7.25
N SER A 224 -17.32 3.02 -7.61
CA SER A 224 -18.71 3.44 -7.46
C SER A 224 -19.03 4.69 -8.27
N SER A 225 -20.31 4.93 -8.50
CA SER A 225 -20.81 6.20 -9.04
C SER A 225 -20.67 7.33 -8.01
N THR A 226 -20.30 8.53 -8.46
CA THR A 226 -20.27 9.73 -7.60
C THR A 226 -21.64 10.39 -7.42
N SER A 227 -22.66 9.95 -8.16
CA SER A 227 -24.03 10.49 -8.06
C SER A 227 -24.75 9.93 -6.83
N ASP A 228 -25.44 10.80 -6.08
CA ASP A 228 -26.17 10.42 -4.87
C ASP A 228 -27.22 9.31 -5.08
N GLN A 229 -27.79 9.22 -6.29
CA GLN A 229 -28.79 8.20 -6.63
C GLN A 229 -28.19 6.80 -6.81
N THR A 230 -26.92 6.72 -7.21
CA THR A 230 -26.26 5.49 -7.68
C THR A 230 -25.00 5.12 -6.90
N LYS A 231 -24.53 5.94 -5.95
CA LYS A 231 -23.30 5.72 -5.17
C LYS A 231 -23.22 4.44 -4.33
N LYS A 232 -24.35 3.77 -4.08
CA LYS A 232 -24.42 2.50 -3.34
C LYS A 232 -24.79 1.30 -4.23
N ARG A 233 -24.54 1.41 -5.54
CA ARG A 233 -24.93 0.36 -6.51
C ARG A 233 -23.77 -0.57 -6.89
N GLY A 234 -22.62 -0.47 -6.22
CA GLY A 234 -21.43 -1.27 -6.52
C GLY A 234 -20.61 -0.74 -7.70
N PHE A 235 -19.68 -1.56 -8.19
CA PHE A 235 -18.71 -1.19 -9.22
C PHE A 235 -19.40 -0.95 -10.56
N ILE A 236 -19.11 0.15 -11.26
CA ILE A 236 -19.69 0.54 -12.56
C ILE A 236 -18.64 0.49 -13.67
N TYR A 237 -18.98 0.90 -14.90
CA TYR A 237 -18.05 1.02 -16.02
C TYR A 237 -18.26 2.34 -16.76
N GLN A 238 -17.29 2.74 -17.60
CA GLN A 238 -17.42 3.92 -18.46
C GLN A 238 -18.56 3.72 -19.46
N GLY A 239 -19.61 4.55 -19.38
CA GLY A 239 -20.84 4.37 -20.13
C GLY A 239 -22.08 4.26 -19.26
N PHE A 240 -21.91 3.90 -17.99
CA PHE A 240 -22.97 3.86 -17.00
C PHE A 240 -23.53 5.26 -16.74
N VAL A 241 -24.86 5.41 -16.66
CA VAL A 241 -25.50 6.68 -16.30
C VAL A 241 -26.45 6.50 -15.11
N ASN A 242 -27.21 5.41 -15.11
CA ASN A 242 -28.16 5.10 -14.04
C ASN A 242 -28.40 3.58 -13.95
N SER A 243 -29.17 3.13 -12.95
CA SER A 243 -29.57 1.72 -12.84
C SER A 243 -30.82 1.50 -12.01
N SER A 244 -31.32 0.26 -12.05
CA SER A 244 -32.25 -0.27 -11.05
C SER A 244 -31.66 -0.23 -9.64
N GLU A 245 -32.49 -0.52 -8.63
CA GLU A 245 -31.93 -0.88 -7.33
C GLU A 245 -31.07 -2.15 -7.43
N LEU A 246 -30.20 -2.38 -6.43
CA LEU A 246 -29.47 -3.64 -6.29
C LEU A 246 -30.48 -4.75 -6.02
N ILE A 247 -30.63 -5.65 -6.98
CA ILE A 247 -31.49 -6.81 -6.89
C ILE A 247 -30.69 -7.90 -6.19
N ASN A 248 -30.97 -8.13 -4.92
CA ASN A 248 -30.46 -9.31 -4.23
C ASN A 248 -31.08 -10.57 -4.87
N LEU A 249 -30.22 -11.49 -5.30
CA LEU A 249 -30.58 -12.66 -6.09
C LEU A 249 -31.03 -13.85 -5.24
N THR A 250 -31.03 -13.75 -3.91
CA THR A 250 -31.62 -14.75 -3.03
C THR A 250 -33.09 -14.96 -3.42
N ASP A 251 -33.49 -16.22 -3.60
CA ASP A 251 -34.81 -16.67 -4.08
C ASP A 251 -35.12 -16.38 -5.56
N ILE A 252 -34.23 -15.70 -6.30
CA ILE A 252 -34.35 -15.47 -7.76
C ILE A 252 -33.40 -16.41 -8.52
N TYR A 253 -32.16 -16.51 -8.06
CA TYR A 253 -31.12 -17.34 -8.65
C TYR A 253 -31.25 -18.80 -8.20
N ASP A 254 -31.31 -19.71 -9.16
CA ASP A 254 -31.34 -21.15 -8.94
C ASP A 254 -30.07 -21.81 -9.51
N PRO A 255 -29.12 -22.24 -8.64
CA PRO A 255 -27.89 -22.88 -9.07
C PRO A 255 -28.11 -24.28 -9.68
N ASN A 256 -29.26 -24.91 -9.46
CA ASN A 256 -29.54 -26.26 -9.94
C ASN A 256 -30.11 -26.26 -11.36
N ARG A 257 -30.52 -25.10 -11.88
CA ARG A 257 -31.03 -24.96 -13.24
C ARG A 257 -29.86 -24.76 -14.21
N THR A 258 -29.47 -25.86 -14.86
CA THR A 258 -28.29 -25.93 -15.77
C THR A 258 -28.64 -25.87 -17.25
N THR A 259 -29.92 -25.75 -17.59
CA THR A 259 -30.42 -25.77 -18.98
C THR A 259 -30.92 -24.41 -19.44
N LEU A 260 -30.78 -24.14 -20.73
CA LEU A 260 -31.34 -22.94 -21.35
C LEU A 260 -32.88 -22.98 -21.30
N PRO A 261 -33.56 -21.87 -20.96
CA PRO A 261 -35.02 -21.81 -21.02
C PRO A 261 -35.52 -22.00 -22.46
N SER A 262 -36.50 -22.87 -22.63
CA SER A 262 -37.16 -23.13 -23.91
C SER A 262 -38.20 -22.03 -24.20
N GLY A 263 -37.76 -20.88 -24.71
CA GLY A 263 -38.67 -19.83 -25.17
C GLY A 263 -38.03 -18.44 -25.35
N SER A 264 -38.26 -17.85 -26.53
CA SER A 264 -37.94 -16.48 -26.97
C SER A 264 -36.45 -16.09 -27.07
N LEU A 265 -35.85 -16.48 -28.20
CA LEU A 265 -34.46 -16.21 -28.61
C LEU A 265 -34.25 -14.76 -29.09
N ILE A 266 -34.14 -13.78 -28.18
CA ILE A 266 -33.52 -12.48 -28.50
C ILE A 266 -32.33 -12.32 -27.58
N TYR A 267 -31.19 -12.77 -28.06
CA TYR A 267 -29.91 -12.71 -27.39
C TYR A 267 -29.09 -11.59 -28.04
N THR A 268 -28.74 -10.56 -27.26
CA THR A 268 -27.84 -9.48 -27.73
C THR A 268 -26.69 -9.29 -26.75
N PRO A 269 -25.44 -9.17 -27.25
CA PRO A 269 -24.27 -9.03 -26.37
C PRO A 269 -24.36 -7.76 -25.51
N SER A 270 -24.97 -6.72 -26.06
CA SER A 270 -25.21 -5.45 -25.37
C SER A 270 -26.07 -5.54 -24.11
N ALA A 271 -26.78 -6.65 -23.88
CA ALA A 271 -27.52 -6.90 -22.64
C ALA A 271 -26.62 -7.13 -21.43
N THR A 272 -25.31 -7.24 -21.62
CA THR A 272 -24.35 -7.68 -20.60
C THR A 272 -23.32 -6.59 -20.37
N ASP A 273 -23.03 -6.29 -19.10
CA ASP A 273 -21.87 -5.50 -18.74
C ASP A 273 -20.62 -6.39 -18.75
N PHE A 274 -19.94 -6.48 -19.89
CA PHE A 274 -18.72 -7.27 -20.02
C PHE A 274 -17.52 -6.68 -19.28
N VAL A 275 -17.53 -5.40 -18.88
CA VAL A 275 -16.42 -4.82 -18.10
C VAL A 275 -16.45 -5.36 -16.68
N ASN A 276 -17.62 -5.36 -16.05
CA ASN A 276 -17.79 -5.89 -14.69
C ASN A 276 -18.04 -7.41 -14.64
N ASN A 277 -18.52 -8.04 -15.71
CA ASN A 277 -18.81 -9.48 -15.75
C ASN A 277 -18.01 -10.26 -16.79
N SER A 278 -16.78 -9.81 -17.04
CA SER A 278 -15.82 -10.57 -17.83
C SER A 278 -15.42 -11.84 -17.07
N ILE A 279 -15.89 -13.00 -17.56
CA ILE A 279 -15.45 -14.32 -17.12
C ILE A 279 -14.38 -14.75 -18.13
N LEU A 280 -13.18 -14.19 -17.99
CA LEU A 280 -12.02 -14.64 -18.75
C LEU A 280 -11.40 -15.79 -17.96
N GLN A 281 -11.45 -17.00 -18.50
CA GLN A 281 -10.93 -18.23 -17.88
C GLN A 281 -9.39 -18.25 -17.70
N GLY A 282 -8.72 -17.11 -17.86
CA GLY A 282 -7.35 -16.93 -17.43
C GLY A 282 -7.26 -15.60 -16.73
N ASP A 283 -7.20 -15.62 -15.41
CA ASP A 283 -6.54 -14.53 -14.70
C ASP A 283 -5.04 -14.66 -14.95
N ILE A 284 -4.60 -14.44 -16.20
CA ILE A 284 -3.22 -14.66 -16.61
C ILE A 284 -2.25 -13.87 -15.73
N VAL A 285 -2.71 -12.75 -15.16
CA VAL A 285 -1.93 -11.98 -14.21
C VAL A 285 -1.80 -12.71 -12.87
N ASN A 286 -2.90 -13.17 -12.26
CA ASN A 286 -2.81 -13.97 -11.02
C ASN A 286 -2.15 -15.35 -11.26
N GLU A 287 -2.39 -16.00 -12.38
CA GLU A 287 -1.67 -17.23 -12.78
C GLU A 287 -0.17 -16.97 -12.95
N SER A 288 0.21 -15.85 -13.58
CA SER A 288 1.62 -15.44 -13.63
C SER A 288 2.18 -15.17 -12.24
N LEU A 289 1.45 -14.47 -11.35
CA LEU A 289 1.87 -14.25 -9.96
C LEU A 289 2.06 -15.58 -9.20
N LYS A 290 1.12 -16.51 -9.34
CA LYS A 290 1.17 -17.84 -8.73
C LYS A 290 2.35 -18.66 -9.25
N ASN A 291 2.56 -18.68 -10.56
CA ASN A 291 3.70 -19.36 -11.19
C ASN A 291 5.04 -18.71 -10.80
N ALA A 292 5.04 -17.41 -10.52
CA ALA A 292 6.22 -16.64 -10.12
C ALA A 292 6.52 -16.68 -8.62
N LYS A 293 5.75 -17.40 -7.80
CA LYS A 293 5.82 -17.31 -6.33
C LYS A 293 7.24 -17.41 -5.77
N GLU A 294 8.03 -18.36 -6.24
CA GLU A 294 9.42 -18.53 -5.79
C GLU A 294 10.34 -17.40 -6.28
N GLU A 295 10.18 -16.92 -7.52
CA GLU A 295 10.96 -15.78 -8.01
C GLU A 295 10.60 -14.48 -7.27
N ILE A 296 9.33 -14.29 -6.92
CA ILE A 296 8.86 -13.17 -6.10
C ILE A 296 9.50 -13.24 -4.72
N LYS A 297 9.51 -14.43 -4.11
CA LYS A 297 10.15 -14.65 -2.81
C LYS A 297 11.64 -14.30 -2.85
N GLU A 298 12.37 -14.82 -3.83
CA GLU A 298 13.79 -14.51 -4.02
C GLU A 298 14.04 -13.02 -4.25
N ALA A 299 13.19 -12.35 -5.03
CA ALA A 299 13.30 -10.92 -5.31
C ALA A 299 13.08 -10.06 -4.06
N ILE A 300 12.06 -10.38 -3.25
CA ILE A 300 11.77 -9.67 -1.99
C ILE A 300 12.91 -9.91 -0.98
N GLU A 301 13.31 -11.16 -0.76
CA GLU A 301 14.36 -11.50 0.21
C GLU A 301 15.69 -10.84 -0.17
N LYS A 302 16.09 -10.92 -1.44
CA LYS A 302 17.30 -10.24 -1.92
C LYS A 302 17.20 -8.72 -1.74
N TYR A 303 16.06 -8.12 -2.09
CA TYR A 303 15.87 -6.68 -1.94
C TYR A 303 15.99 -6.23 -0.48
N LEU A 304 15.35 -6.94 0.44
CA LEU A 304 15.40 -6.64 1.88
C LEU A 304 16.82 -6.76 2.44
N LEU A 305 17.60 -7.74 2.01
CA LEU A 305 19.00 -7.92 2.43
C LEU A 305 19.93 -6.86 1.83
N ASP A 306 19.79 -6.57 0.54
CA ASP A 306 20.66 -5.61 -0.16
C ASP A 306 20.30 -4.15 0.17
N ASN A 307 19.04 -3.87 0.54
CA ASN A 307 18.52 -2.52 0.80
C ASN A 307 17.59 -2.53 2.04
N PRO A 308 18.14 -2.67 3.26
CA PRO A 308 17.34 -2.71 4.47
C PRO A 308 16.39 -1.51 4.62
N ILE A 309 15.24 -1.75 5.24
CA ILE A 309 14.19 -0.76 5.46
C ILE A 309 14.29 -0.26 6.89
N PHE A 310 14.59 1.02 7.08
CA PHE A 310 14.59 1.63 8.41
C PHE A 310 13.15 1.89 8.85
N ILE A 311 12.82 1.48 10.07
CA ILE A 311 11.49 1.70 10.67
C ILE A 311 11.63 2.58 11.90
N SER A 312 10.78 3.60 12.01
CA SER A 312 10.89 4.65 13.04
C SER A 312 9.52 5.23 13.44
N ASP A 313 9.50 6.03 14.50
CA ASP A 313 8.29 6.60 15.12
C ASP A 313 7.41 7.40 14.14
N ASN A 314 8.01 8.07 13.16
CA ASN A 314 7.33 9.02 12.25
C ASN A 314 7.47 8.65 10.76
N MET A 315 7.76 7.38 10.46
CA MET A 315 7.92 6.94 9.07
C MET A 315 6.59 6.94 8.30
N ASN A 316 6.65 7.07 6.97
CA ASN A 316 5.50 6.82 6.11
C ASN A 316 5.41 5.32 5.75
N SER A 317 4.45 4.60 6.33
CA SER A 317 4.25 3.16 6.08
C SER A 317 3.95 2.82 4.62
N ASP A 318 3.32 3.72 3.86
CA ASP A 318 3.04 3.51 2.43
C ASP A 318 4.34 3.37 1.61
N HIS A 319 5.43 3.99 2.06
CA HIS A 319 6.73 3.89 1.38
C HIS A 319 7.24 2.44 1.39
N ILE A 320 7.03 1.72 2.49
CA ILE A 320 7.41 0.31 2.61
C ILE A 320 6.58 -0.53 1.64
N GLN A 321 5.26 -0.29 1.60
CA GLN A 321 4.36 -1.00 0.71
C GLN A 321 4.75 -0.81 -0.77
N ILE A 322 5.05 0.42 -1.18
CA ILE A 322 5.47 0.74 -2.56
C ILE A 322 6.77 0.01 -2.92
N ARG A 323 7.78 0.04 -2.03
CA ARG A 323 9.08 -0.63 -2.24
C ARG A 323 8.92 -2.13 -2.48
N ILE A 324 8.13 -2.80 -1.64
CA ILE A 324 7.84 -4.24 -1.77
C ILE A 324 7.00 -4.51 -3.02
N LYS A 325 5.96 -3.71 -3.27
CA LYS A 325 5.08 -3.86 -4.44
C LYS A 325 5.82 -3.71 -5.76
N ASN A 326 6.79 -2.80 -5.84
CA ASN A 326 7.67 -2.63 -7.00
C ASN A 326 8.49 -3.89 -7.30
N GLN A 327 8.98 -4.61 -6.27
CA GLN A 327 9.71 -5.88 -6.49
C GLN A 327 8.79 -6.95 -7.09
N ILE A 328 7.60 -7.12 -6.51
CA ILE A 328 6.59 -8.08 -6.99
C ILE A 328 6.19 -7.76 -8.43
N TYR A 329 5.98 -6.47 -8.74
CA TYR A 329 5.58 -6.03 -10.08
C TYR A 329 6.66 -6.24 -11.13
N ALA A 330 7.93 -6.03 -10.79
CA ALA A 330 9.02 -6.29 -11.73
C ALA A 330 9.07 -7.77 -12.13
N VAL A 331 8.91 -8.68 -11.15
CA VAL A 331 8.85 -10.13 -11.41
C VAL A 331 7.60 -10.50 -12.22
N LEU A 332 6.43 -9.98 -11.85
CA LEU A 332 5.20 -10.18 -12.61
C LEU A 332 5.38 -9.75 -14.08
N PHE A 333 5.93 -8.55 -14.29
CA PHE A 333 6.09 -8.03 -15.64
C PHE A 333 7.03 -8.91 -16.46
N LYS A 334 8.15 -9.37 -15.88
CA LYS A 334 9.03 -10.37 -16.52
C LYS A 334 8.26 -11.64 -16.91
N GLU A 335 7.45 -12.20 -16.02
CA GLU A 335 6.67 -13.41 -16.31
C GLU A 335 5.62 -13.20 -17.39
N LEU A 336 4.99 -12.02 -17.42
CA LEU A 336 4.09 -11.63 -18.51
C LEU A 336 4.83 -11.48 -19.85
N LEU A 337 6.06 -10.97 -19.87
CA LEU A 337 6.89 -10.96 -21.09
C LEU A 337 7.20 -12.38 -21.59
N LEU A 338 7.27 -13.36 -20.69
CA LEU A 338 7.56 -14.76 -20.99
C LEU A 338 6.30 -15.63 -21.20
N ARG A 339 5.10 -15.05 -21.16
CA ARG A 339 3.81 -15.73 -21.32
C ARG A 339 3.75 -16.75 -22.46
N ARG A 340 4.36 -16.46 -23.62
CA ARG A 340 4.33 -17.35 -24.81
C ARG A 340 5.10 -18.65 -24.59
N LYS A 341 6.02 -18.66 -23.63
CA LYS A 341 6.82 -19.81 -23.23
C LYS A 341 6.19 -20.60 -22.09
N ARG A 342 5.14 -20.06 -21.47
CA ARG A 342 4.34 -20.74 -20.46
C ARG A 342 3.23 -21.52 -21.15
N ASP A 343 2.64 -22.49 -20.45
CA ASP A 343 1.57 -23.34 -20.99
C ASP A 343 0.20 -22.65 -20.90
N PHE A 344 0.13 -21.40 -21.38
CA PHE A 344 -1.11 -20.67 -21.57
C PHE A 344 -1.77 -21.07 -22.89
N LYS A 345 -3.10 -21.07 -22.90
CA LYS A 345 -3.87 -21.31 -24.13
C LYS A 345 -3.77 -20.08 -25.04
N GLU A 346 -3.95 -20.28 -26.35
CA GLU A 346 -3.86 -19.21 -27.35
C GLU A 346 -4.78 -18.02 -27.02
N GLU A 347 -5.97 -18.29 -26.49
CA GLU A 347 -6.93 -17.25 -26.11
C GLU A 347 -6.44 -16.39 -24.94
N GLN A 348 -5.73 -17.01 -23.99
CA GLN A 348 -5.10 -16.31 -22.87
C GLN A 348 -3.92 -15.46 -23.38
N LEU A 349 -3.18 -15.95 -24.37
CA LEU A 349 -2.09 -15.20 -25.02
C LEU A 349 -2.61 -13.97 -25.78
N VAL A 350 -3.77 -14.05 -26.43
CA VAL A 350 -4.39 -12.89 -27.08
C VAL A 350 -4.82 -11.85 -26.06
N TYR A 351 -5.52 -12.26 -25.00
CA TYR A 351 -5.92 -11.36 -23.92
C TYR A 351 -4.70 -10.68 -23.25
N SER A 352 -3.66 -11.46 -22.94
CA SER A 352 -2.45 -10.93 -22.32
C SER A 352 -1.71 -9.89 -23.18
N ASN A 353 -1.76 -9.97 -24.52
CA ASN A 353 -1.17 -8.96 -25.40
C ASN A 353 -1.82 -7.58 -25.20
N SER A 354 -3.14 -7.54 -24.95
CA SER A 354 -3.85 -6.29 -24.65
C SER A 354 -3.40 -5.69 -23.31
N LEU A 355 -3.32 -6.53 -22.26
CA LEU A 355 -2.82 -6.13 -20.94
C LEU A 355 -1.38 -5.64 -21.00
N ILE A 356 -0.50 -6.35 -21.69
CA ILE A 356 0.92 -6.04 -21.75
C ILE A 356 1.19 -4.74 -22.51
N THR A 357 0.36 -4.41 -23.50
CA THR A 357 0.39 -3.08 -24.12
C THR A 357 0.20 -1.97 -23.08
N MET A 358 -0.76 -2.14 -22.15
CA MET A 358 -0.98 -1.19 -21.05
C MET A 358 0.21 -1.14 -20.08
N TYR A 359 0.77 -2.31 -19.71
CA TYR A 359 1.91 -2.37 -18.80
C TYR A 359 3.15 -1.67 -19.39
N TRP A 360 3.46 -1.94 -20.66
CA TRP A 360 4.53 -1.24 -21.39
C TRP A 360 4.32 0.27 -21.41
N ASN A 361 3.12 0.73 -21.78
CA ASN A 361 2.81 2.15 -21.84
C ASN A 361 2.95 2.83 -20.46
N SER A 362 2.45 2.18 -19.41
CA SER A 362 2.55 2.66 -18.03
C SER A 362 4.02 2.76 -17.58
N ILE A 363 4.82 1.69 -17.79
CA ILE A 363 6.24 1.66 -17.46
C ILE A 363 7.01 2.75 -18.20
N ILE A 364 6.82 2.88 -19.52
CA ILE A 364 7.50 3.89 -20.35
C ILE A 364 7.11 5.31 -19.89
N THR A 365 5.83 5.55 -19.59
CA THR A 365 5.36 6.86 -19.12
C THR A 365 5.96 7.22 -17.76
N LYS A 366 5.95 6.27 -16.81
CA LYS A 366 6.58 6.46 -15.50
C LYS A 366 8.10 6.63 -15.61
N ALA A 367 8.77 5.88 -16.48
CA ALA A 367 10.20 6.04 -16.74
C ALA A 367 10.55 7.41 -17.32
N LYS A 368 9.76 7.93 -18.26
CA LYS A 368 9.91 9.32 -18.77
C LYS A 368 9.72 10.35 -17.67
N ARG A 369 8.72 10.18 -16.80
CA ARG A 369 8.53 11.04 -15.64
C ARG A 369 9.73 11.01 -14.69
N VAL A 370 10.32 9.84 -14.45
CA VAL A 370 11.55 9.73 -13.64
C VAL A 370 12.68 10.49 -14.32
N ARG A 371 12.95 10.22 -15.60
CA ARG A 371 13.98 10.90 -16.41
C ARG A 371 13.85 12.43 -16.36
N ASP A 372 12.63 12.95 -16.46
CA ASP A 372 12.34 14.38 -16.55
C ASP A 372 12.27 15.06 -15.17
N SER A 373 12.57 14.34 -14.08
CA SER A 373 12.59 14.90 -12.73
C SER A 373 13.80 15.81 -12.49
N GLU A 374 13.60 16.92 -11.76
CA GLU A 374 14.61 17.95 -11.52
C GLU A 374 15.86 17.46 -10.75
N TYR A 375 15.75 16.38 -9.98
CA TYR A 375 16.84 15.82 -9.18
C TYR A 375 17.74 14.84 -9.95
N ILE A 376 17.39 14.51 -11.19
CA ILE A 376 18.18 13.60 -12.04
C ILE A 376 19.34 14.37 -12.69
N ASN A 377 20.56 13.88 -12.50
CA ASN A 377 21.75 14.45 -13.13
C ASN A 377 21.88 14.03 -14.61
N SER A 378 22.83 14.61 -15.35
CA SER A 378 23.01 14.34 -16.78
C SER A 378 23.37 12.89 -17.12
N ASP A 379 24.13 12.21 -16.26
CA ASP A 379 24.60 10.84 -16.51
C ASP A 379 23.47 9.82 -16.29
N ASP A 380 22.70 10.02 -15.23
CA ASP A 380 21.49 9.25 -14.92
C ASP A 380 20.42 9.50 -15.98
N TYR A 381 20.25 10.75 -16.43
CA TYR A 381 19.34 11.09 -17.53
C TYR A 381 19.64 10.28 -18.79
N ASN A 382 20.90 10.23 -19.21
CA ASN A 382 21.32 9.48 -20.40
C ASN A 382 21.11 7.96 -20.21
N THR A 383 21.40 7.45 -19.02
CA THR A 383 21.19 6.04 -18.66
C THR A 383 19.71 5.67 -18.75
N ILE A 384 18.84 6.47 -18.14
CA ILE A 384 17.38 6.26 -18.18
C ILE A 384 16.86 6.39 -19.62
N ASN A 385 17.37 7.35 -20.40
CA ASN A 385 16.97 7.51 -21.80
C ASN A 385 17.30 6.27 -22.64
N ASN A 386 18.50 5.70 -22.48
CA ASN A 386 18.89 4.46 -23.15
C ASN A 386 17.98 3.28 -22.75
N ILE A 387 17.59 3.21 -21.47
CA ILE A 387 16.64 2.19 -21.01
C ILE A 387 15.25 2.39 -21.64
N ILE A 388 14.77 3.63 -21.75
CA ILE A 388 13.47 3.94 -22.39
C ILE A 388 13.50 3.54 -23.87
N GLU A 389 14.59 3.81 -24.59
CA GLU A 389 14.75 3.40 -25.98
C GLU A 389 14.76 1.87 -26.13
N ASP A 390 15.46 1.14 -25.23
CA ASP A 390 15.41 -0.31 -25.19
C ASP A 390 13.98 -0.82 -24.91
N PHE A 391 13.25 -0.23 -23.95
CA PHE A 391 11.86 -0.59 -23.67
C PHE A 391 10.94 -0.40 -24.88
N ILE A 392 11.08 0.68 -25.63
CA ILE A 392 10.30 0.91 -26.86
C ILE A 392 10.62 -0.18 -27.90
N SER A 393 11.90 -0.50 -28.11
CA SER A 393 12.34 -1.56 -29.03
C SER A 393 11.82 -2.94 -28.61
N LYS A 394 11.89 -3.28 -27.32
CA LYS A 394 11.41 -4.55 -26.78
C LYS A 394 9.89 -4.66 -26.82
N LYS A 395 9.15 -3.58 -26.57
CA LYS A 395 7.70 -3.52 -26.71
C LYS A 395 7.26 -3.92 -28.12
N ASP A 396 7.87 -3.36 -29.15
CA ASP A 396 7.47 -3.64 -30.54
C ASP A 396 7.71 -5.12 -30.91
N LYS A 397 8.80 -5.70 -30.43
CA LYS A 397 9.10 -7.14 -30.61
C LYS A 397 8.12 -8.03 -29.82
N ASP A 398 7.85 -7.68 -28.57
CA ASP A 398 6.96 -8.42 -27.67
C ASP A 398 5.50 -8.42 -28.13
N LEU A 399 5.03 -7.34 -28.77
CA LEU A 399 3.66 -7.21 -29.28
C LEU A 399 3.46 -7.76 -30.70
N SER A 400 4.44 -8.48 -31.25
CA SER A 400 4.33 -9.17 -32.53
C SER A 400 3.17 -10.18 -32.55
N THR A 401 2.56 -10.39 -33.73
CA THR A 401 1.39 -11.29 -33.91
C THR A 401 1.74 -12.78 -34.00
N ASP A 402 3.01 -13.15 -33.83
CA ASP A 402 3.44 -14.55 -33.80
C ASP A 402 3.29 -15.14 -32.40
N PHE A 403 2.23 -15.94 -32.20
CA PHE A 403 1.91 -16.59 -30.93
C PHE A 403 2.67 -17.90 -30.67
N SER A 404 3.64 -18.27 -31.50
CA SER A 404 4.47 -19.46 -31.26
C SER A 404 5.32 -19.30 -29.99
N LYS A 405 5.79 -20.42 -29.42
CA LYS A 405 6.70 -20.42 -28.25
C LYS A 405 8.05 -19.72 -28.54
N ASP A 406 8.41 -19.60 -29.82
CA ASP A 406 9.61 -18.90 -30.30
C ASP A 406 9.35 -17.41 -30.60
N GLY A 407 8.08 -16.98 -30.62
CA GLY A 407 7.67 -15.60 -30.80
C GLY A 407 7.84 -14.73 -29.55
N GLY A 408 7.98 -13.41 -29.73
CA GLY A 408 8.13 -12.44 -28.63
C GLY A 408 9.56 -12.29 -28.13
N LEU A 409 9.73 -12.04 -26.83
CA LEU A 409 11.05 -11.86 -26.22
C LEU A 409 11.70 -13.19 -25.80
N SER A 410 13.02 -13.26 -25.95
CA SER A 410 13.81 -14.34 -25.34
C SER A 410 13.89 -14.19 -23.82
N GLU A 411 14.30 -15.25 -23.10
CA GLU A 411 14.44 -15.19 -21.63
C GLU A 411 15.52 -14.20 -21.19
N SER A 412 16.62 -14.12 -21.94
CA SER A 412 17.68 -13.14 -21.69
C SER A 412 17.17 -11.71 -21.90
N GLU A 413 16.37 -11.46 -22.95
CA GLU A 413 15.78 -10.14 -23.18
C GLU A 413 14.78 -9.75 -22.11
N ALA A 414 13.90 -10.65 -21.69
CA ALA A 414 12.97 -10.40 -20.59
C ALA A 414 13.72 -10.13 -19.27
N LYS A 415 14.83 -10.83 -19.02
CA LYS A 415 15.71 -10.58 -17.88
C LYS A 415 16.37 -9.19 -17.96
N THR A 416 16.83 -8.77 -19.14
CA THR A 416 17.35 -7.40 -19.33
C THR A 416 16.28 -6.36 -19.01
N VAL A 417 15.04 -6.57 -19.47
CA VAL A 417 13.92 -5.66 -19.16
C VAL A 417 13.65 -5.61 -17.65
N TYR A 418 13.64 -6.77 -16.97
CA TYR A 418 13.51 -6.86 -15.52
C TYR A 418 14.60 -6.05 -14.78
N GLU A 419 15.87 -6.26 -15.12
CA GLU A 419 17.00 -5.55 -14.50
C GLU A 419 16.94 -4.04 -14.76
N ASN A 420 16.57 -3.64 -15.98
CA ASN A 420 16.40 -2.24 -16.35
C ASN A 420 15.22 -1.58 -15.63
N LEU A 421 14.12 -2.30 -15.41
CA LEU A 421 12.98 -1.82 -14.64
C LEU A 421 13.37 -1.58 -13.18
N LEU A 422 14.08 -2.52 -12.55
CA LEU A 422 14.61 -2.35 -11.19
C LEU A 422 15.56 -1.15 -11.08
N LYS A 423 16.39 -0.90 -12.10
CA LYS A 423 17.26 0.29 -12.15
C LYS A 423 16.44 1.58 -12.21
N ILE A 424 15.41 1.65 -13.06
CA ILE A 424 14.55 2.84 -13.13
C ILE A 424 13.81 3.07 -11.81
N ILE A 425 13.30 2.01 -11.17
CA ILE A 425 12.68 2.10 -9.85
C ILE A 425 13.67 2.72 -8.86
N LYS A 426 14.93 2.28 -8.85
CA LYS A 426 15.97 2.88 -8.00
C LYS A 426 16.20 4.37 -8.29
N PHE A 427 16.29 4.76 -9.56
CA PHE A 427 16.42 6.18 -9.96
C PHE A 427 15.17 7.02 -9.62
N SER A 428 14.02 6.38 -9.45
CA SER A 428 12.78 7.09 -9.15
C SER A 428 12.74 7.69 -7.74
N LYS A 429 13.64 7.27 -6.85
CA LYS A 429 13.81 7.87 -5.53
C LYS A 429 14.50 9.23 -5.65
N ASN A 430 13.91 10.26 -5.06
CA ASN A 430 14.58 11.56 -4.92
C ASN A 430 15.46 11.57 -3.67
N ASP A 431 16.76 11.37 -3.82
CA ASP A 431 17.69 11.41 -2.69
C ASP A 431 17.83 12.80 -2.03
N ASN A 432 17.36 13.85 -2.70
CA ASN A 432 17.35 15.23 -2.20
C ASN A 432 16.02 15.61 -1.52
N ASP A 433 14.97 14.81 -1.68
CA ASP A 433 13.66 15.01 -1.07
C ASP A 433 13.23 13.73 -0.35
N VAL A 434 13.71 13.63 0.87
CA VAL A 434 13.45 12.59 1.88
C VAL A 434 11.97 12.35 2.18
N SER A 435 11.07 13.28 1.80
CA SER A 435 9.62 13.07 1.91
C SER A 435 9.03 12.23 0.76
N LYS A 436 9.79 12.01 -0.32
CA LYS A 436 9.35 11.26 -1.51
C LYS A 436 10.02 9.90 -1.58
N THR A 437 9.19 8.86 -1.65
CA THR A 437 9.63 7.48 -1.95
C THR A 437 9.81 7.25 -3.45
N GLU A 438 10.17 6.01 -3.81
CA GLU A 438 10.14 5.50 -5.18
C GLU A 438 8.77 5.73 -5.84
N VAL A 439 8.75 5.94 -7.15
CA VAL A 439 7.50 5.95 -7.91
C VAL A 439 6.86 4.57 -7.83
N ASP A 440 5.55 4.53 -7.57
CA ASP A 440 4.78 3.29 -7.62
C ASP A 440 4.60 2.84 -9.08
N PHE A 441 5.44 1.92 -9.56
CA PHE A 441 5.33 1.38 -10.92
C PHE A 441 4.12 0.46 -11.09
N ALA A 442 3.66 -0.12 -9.99
CA ALA A 442 2.62 -1.14 -9.92
C ALA A 442 1.22 -0.60 -9.61
N GLU A 443 1.07 0.72 -9.50
CA GLU A 443 -0.20 1.40 -9.25
C GLU A 443 -1.33 0.80 -10.11
N LYS A 444 -2.43 0.39 -9.46
CA LYS A 444 -3.64 -0.24 -10.04
C LYS A 444 -3.48 -1.66 -10.60
N ASN A 445 -2.25 -2.19 -10.69
CA ASN A 445 -1.98 -3.50 -11.31
C ASN A 445 -1.84 -4.65 -10.30
N ILE A 446 -1.47 -4.34 -9.06
CA ILE A 446 -1.29 -5.32 -7.97
C ILE A 446 -1.79 -4.68 -6.67
N THR A 447 -2.53 -5.45 -5.89
CA THR A 447 -2.85 -5.20 -4.49
C THR A 447 -1.84 -5.95 -3.63
N THR A 448 -1.26 -5.28 -2.63
CA THR A 448 -0.38 -5.89 -1.64
C THR A 448 -0.88 -5.62 -0.24
N GLU A 449 -0.91 -6.65 0.60
CA GLU A 449 -1.26 -6.55 2.02
C GLU A 449 -0.08 -7.08 2.83
N MET A 450 0.42 -6.28 3.77
CA MET A 450 1.58 -6.62 4.59
C MET A 450 1.17 -6.92 6.02
N TYR A 451 1.73 -7.98 6.58
CA TYR A 451 1.43 -8.43 7.93
C TYR A 451 2.72 -8.81 8.67
N LYS A 452 2.73 -8.60 9.97
CA LYS A 452 3.63 -9.29 10.89
C LYS A 452 2.87 -10.46 11.53
N ARG A 453 3.47 -11.64 11.54
CA ARG A 453 2.87 -12.85 12.10
C ARG A 453 3.54 -13.24 13.40
N ASN A 454 2.76 -13.31 14.47
CA ASN A 454 3.26 -13.69 15.80
C ASN A 454 3.32 -15.20 15.99
N TYR A 455 4.31 -15.65 16.75
CA TYR A 455 4.43 -17.03 17.20
C TYR A 455 3.54 -17.28 18.42
N ASP A 456 2.68 -18.28 18.35
CA ASP A 456 1.89 -18.72 19.51
C ASP A 456 2.69 -19.76 20.31
N PHE A 457 3.20 -19.34 21.46
CA PHE A 457 3.96 -20.22 22.37
C PHE A 457 3.11 -21.33 22.99
N SER A 458 1.80 -21.12 23.12
CA SER A 458 0.91 -22.11 23.72
C SER A 458 0.66 -23.29 22.79
N SER A 459 0.58 -23.04 21.48
CA SER A 459 0.44 -24.07 20.45
C SER A 459 1.76 -24.46 19.78
N ASN A 460 2.86 -23.76 20.12
CA ASN A 460 4.17 -23.92 19.49
C ASN A 460 4.08 -23.83 17.95
N SER A 461 3.33 -22.83 17.45
CA SER A 461 3.07 -22.64 16.02
C SER A 461 2.79 -21.18 15.70
N PHE A 462 3.09 -20.76 14.47
CA PHE A 462 2.56 -19.51 13.94
C PHE A 462 1.09 -19.75 13.54
N ASN A 463 0.13 -19.13 14.23
CA ASN A 463 -1.29 -19.27 13.90
C ASN A 463 -1.75 -18.16 12.93
N ASN A 464 -2.52 -18.50 11.90
CA ASN A 464 -3.05 -17.53 10.91
C ASN A 464 -3.97 -16.46 11.54
N GLY A 465 -4.52 -16.72 12.74
CA GLY A 465 -5.37 -15.77 13.46
C GLY A 465 -4.64 -14.61 14.14
N ASN A 466 -3.29 -14.63 14.14
CA ASN A 466 -2.45 -13.65 14.82
C ASN A 466 -1.68 -12.72 13.84
N ASP A 467 -2.14 -12.63 12.59
CA ASP A 467 -1.57 -11.72 11.61
C ASP A 467 -1.98 -10.27 11.94
N ILE A 468 -1.00 -9.43 12.26
CA ILE A 468 -1.23 -8.01 12.55
C ILE A 468 -0.89 -7.21 11.27
N PRO A 469 -1.85 -6.45 10.72
CA PRO A 469 -1.61 -5.67 9.50
C PRO A 469 -0.62 -4.54 9.79
N LEU A 470 0.32 -4.35 8.87
CA LEU A 470 1.39 -3.35 8.96
C LEU A 470 0.98 -2.08 8.21
N LEU A 471 0.10 -1.27 8.82
CA LEU A 471 -0.52 -0.11 8.16
C LEU A 471 -0.03 1.25 8.66
N LYS A 472 0.54 1.30 9.87
CA LYS A 472 0.97 2.54 10.52
C LYS A 472 2.23 2.29 11.36
N PRO A 473 3.02 3.32 11.70
CA PRO A 473 4.29 3.16 12.40
C PRO A 473 4.21 2.34 13.68
N GLU A 474 3.14 2.46 14.48
CA GLU A 474 3.01 1.71 15.74
C GLU A 474 2.86 0.20 15.50
N ASN A 475 2.45 -0.24 14.31
CA ASN A 475 2.44 -1.67 13.98
C ASN A 475 3.85 -2.25 13.81
N TYR A 476 4.86 -1.40 13.62
CA TYR A 476 6.24 -1.79 13.37
C TYR A 476 7.16 -1.65 14.60
N GLU A 477 6.67 -1.12 15.72
CA GLU A 477 7.49 -0.76 16.89
C GLU A 477 8.32 -1.93 17.43
N ASP A 478 7.78 -3.16 17.36
CA ASP A 478 8.43 -4.41 17.77
C ASP A 478 8.86 -5.29 16.58
N PHE A 479 8.68 -4.80 15.35
CA PHE A 479 9.05 -5.51 14.13
C PHE A 479 10.54 -5.33 13.86
N GLY A 480 11.17 -6.34 13.24
CA GLY A 480 12.62 -6.38 13.08
C GLY A 480 13.39 -6.75 14.35
N LEU A 481 12.73 -6.86 15.51
CA LEU A 481 13.36 -7.25 16.76
C LEU A 481 13.48 -8.78 16.92
N ASN A 482 14.72 -9.29 16.95
CA ASN A 482 15.09 -10.63 17.44
C ASN A 482 14.29 -11.79 16.79
N GLY A 483 14.03 -11.71 15.49
CA GLY A 483 13.37 -12.77 14.71
C GLY A 483 12.06 -13.32 15.32
N SER A 484 11.33 -12.51 16.09
CA SER A 484 10.10 -12.95 16.78
C SER A 484 8.89 -12.99 15.85
N TYR A 485 8.93 -12.19 14.79
CA TYR A 485 7.83 -12.00 13.85
C TYR A 485 8.25 -12.38 12.44
N GLN A 486 7.44 -13.17 11.76
CA GLN A 486 7.63 -13.43 10.33
C GLN A 486 7.05 -12.28 9.50
N PHE A 487 7.71 -11.95 8.40
CA PHE A 487 7.18 -11.01 7.43
C PHE A 487 6.30 -11.76 6.43
N LYS A 488 5.04 -11.32 6.31
CA LYS A 488 4.07 -11.90 5.40
C LYS A 488 3.55 -10.83 4.46
N VAL A 489 3.50 -11.16 3.16
CA VAL A 489 2.91 -10.30 2.13
C VAL A 489 1.95 -11.14 1.31
N ILE A 490 0.73 -10.64 1.15
CA ILE A 490 -0.27 -11.23 0.26
C ILE A 490 -0.38 -10.32 -0.96
N TYR A 491 -0.35 -10.90 -2.16
CA TYR A 491 -0.32 -10.12 -3.40
C TYR A 491 -1.25 -10.70 -4.48
N TYR A 492 -2.05 -9.86 -5.12
CA TYR A 492 -2.96 -10.28 -6.18
C TYR A 492 -3.36 -9.10 -7.08
N ASN A 493 -3.68 -9.35 -8.35
CA ASN A 493 -4.27 -8.35 -9.25
C ASN A 493 -5.78 -8.26 -9.04
N LYS A 494 -6.49 -9.40 -9.11
CA LYS A 494 -7.93 -9.50 -8.83
C LYS A 494 -8.17 -10.25 -7.51
N PRO A 495 -9.29 -9.99 -6.81
CA PRO A 495 -9.63 -10.70 -5.58
C PRO A 495 -9.55 -12.22 -5.77
N ILE A 496 -8.87 -12.89 -4.85
CA ILE A 496 -8.65 -14.34 -4.83
C ILE A 496 -9.57 -15.00 -3.79
N VAL A 497 -9.95 -16.26 -4.02
CA VAL A 497 -10.67 -17.05 -3.01
C VAL A 497 -9.72 -17.46 -1.88
N GLU A 498 -10.25 -17.59 -0.66
CA GLU A 498 -9.44 -17.90 0.53
C GLU A 498 -8.64 -19.22 0.39
N SER A 499 -9.18 -20.20 -0.35
CA SER A 499 -8.48 -21.47 -0.62
C SER A 499 -7.18 -21.29 -1.41
N ASP A 500 -7.10 -20.27 -2.24
CA ASP A 500 -5.97 -20.03 -3.15
C ASP A 500 -4.96 -19.06 -2.52
N ARG A 501 -5.32 -18.39 -1.41
CA ARG A 501 -4.48 -17.43 -0.69
C ARG A 501 -3.04 -17.92 -0.41
N PRO A 502 -2.79 -19.21 -0.07
CA PRO A 502 -1.42 -19.71 0.09
C PRO A 502 -0.54 -19.60 -1.17
N ASP A 503 -1.12 -19.64 -2.37
CA ASP A 503 -0.41 -19.51 -3.65
C ASP A 503 -0.02 -18.06 -3.96
N PHE A 504 -0.66 -17.10 -3.28
CA PHE A 504 -0.47 -15.65 -3.42
C PHE A 504 0.18 -15.01 -2.19
N THR A 505 0.76 -15.85 -1.34
CA THR A 505 1.39 -15.43 -0.09
C THR A 505 2.90 -15.62 -0.19
N TYR A 506 3.62 -14.51 -0.05
CA TYR A 506 4.99 -14.52 0.43
C TYR A 506 4.95 -14.65 1.95
N LEU A 507 5.59 -15.69 2.45
CA LEU A 507 5.85 -15.87 3.87
C LEU A 507 7.32 -16.22 4.01
N SER A 508 8.08 -15.29 4.56
CA SER A 508 9.46 -15.56 4.89
C SER A 508 9.54 -16.58 6.03
N ASP A 509 10.62 -17.36 6.05
CA ASP A 509 11.00 -18.08 7.27
C ASP A 509 9.98 -19.14 7.76
N GLU A 510 9.09 -19.66 6.89
CA GLU A 510 7.99 -20.59 7.25
C GLU A 510 8.47 -21.83 8.04
N ASN A 511 9.71 -22.27 7.82
CA ASN A 511 10.32 -23.42 8.48
C ASN A 511 11.30 -23.05 9.61
N LYS A 512 11.45 -21.76 9.93
CA LYS A 512 12.38 -21.28 10.95
C LYS A 512 11.67 -21.16 12.30
N THR A 513 12.43 -21.41 13.36
CA THR A 513 11.94 -21.28 14.74
C THR A 513 12.38 -19.92 15.30
N PRO A 514 11.47 -19.14 15.89
CA PRO A 514 11.82 -17.90 16.59
C PRO A 514 12.97 -18.11 17.57
N PHE A 515 13.84 -17.11 17.70
CA PHE A 515 14.97 -17.06 18.63
C PHE A 515 16.05 -18.14 18.45
N LYS A 516 15.92 -19.03 17.47
CA LYS A 516 16.96 -20.01 17.09
C LYS A 516 17.57 -19.68 15.74
N ASP A 517 16.71 -19.29 14.81
CA ASP A 517 17.08 -18.99 13.45
C ASP A 517 16.92 -17.48 13.21
N GLU A 518 17.83 -16.91 12.42
CA GLU A 518 17.77 -15.51 11.99
C GLU A 518 16.68 -15.35 10.92
N PHE A 519 15.74 -14.41 11.12
CA PHE A 519 14.62 -14.19 10.20
C PHE A 519 14.95 -13.09 9.20
N ILE A 520 14.33 -13.11 8.02
CA ILE A 520 14.50 -12.03 7.04
C ILE A 520 13.96 -10.70 7.57
N SER A 521 12.95 -10.75 8.45
CA SER A 521 12.36 -9.56 9.07
C SER A 521 13.37 -8.83 9.95
N ASP A 522 14.22 -9.56 10.68
CA ASP A 522 15.29 -9.04 11.53
C ASP A 522 16.45 -8.45 10.71
N LEU A 523 16.81 -9.11 9.60
CA LEU A 523 17.88 -8.64 8.73
C LEU A 523 17.45 -7.45 7.87
N GLY A 524 16.25 -7.54 7.30
CA GLY A 524 15.72 -6.65 6.27
C GLY A 524 15.02 -5.41 6.78
N PHE A 525 14.58 -5.39 8.03
CA PHE A 525 14.01 -4.21 8.67
C PHE A 525 14.89 -3.78 9.83
N LYS A 526 15.31 -2.51 9.84
CA LYS A 526 16.18 -1.93 10.87
C LYS A 526 15.36 -1.09 11.82
N ASN A 527 15.11 -1.62 13.01
CA ASN A 527 14.32 -0.92 14.01
C ASN A 527 15.14 0.21 14.64
N VAL A 528 14.74 1.45 14.41
CA VAL A 528 15.39 2.65 14.97
C VAL A 528 14.41 3.53 15.74
N PHE A 529 13.34 2.93 16.29
CA PHE A 529 12.39 3.63 17.17
C PHE A 529 13.11 4.22 18.38
N THR A 530 12.94 5.52 18.55
CA THR A 530 13.65 6.33 19.54
C THR A 530 12.92 6.35 20.87
N LYS A 531 11.58 6.37 20.83
CA LYS A 531 10.75 6.42 22.03
C LYS A 531 11.01 5.27 23.00
N PRO A 532 10.91 3.98 22.61
CA PRO A 532 11.18 2.89 23.54
C PRO A 532 12.65 2.87 24.00
N ARG A 533 13.59 3.36 23.19
CA ARG A 533 15.01 3.47 23.56
C ARG A 533 15.25 4.54 24.62
N PHE A 534 14.68 5.72 24.48
CA PHE A 534 14.93 6.82 25.42
C PHE A 534 14.03 6.77 26.65
N GLU A 535 12.78 6.31 26.53
CA GLU A 535 11.84 6.25 27.66
C GLU A 535 12.00 5.00 28.51
N THR A 536 12.42 3.87 27.93
CA THR A 536 12.53 2.58 28.65
C THR A 536 13.97 2.10 28.75
N LEU A 537 14.65 1.94 27.61
CA LEU A 537 15.96 1.30 27.57
C LEU A 537 17.04 2.12 28.31
N LEU A 538 17.06 3.43 28.09
CA LEU A 538 17.99 4.36 28.75
C LEU A 538 17.82 4.36 30.26
N LYS A 539 16.58 4.36 30.76
CA LYS A 539 16.30 4.33 32.20
C LYS A 539 16.80 3.04 32.84
N THR A 540 16.53 1.90 32.21
CA THR A 540 17.02 0.60 32.67
C THR A 540 18.55 0.52 32.64
N PHE A 541 19.18 1.10 31.62
CA PHE A 541 20.64 1.24 31.54
C PHE A 541 21.19 2.06 32.70
N ASN A 542 20.65 3.27 32.90
CA ASN A 542 21.09 4.18 33.95
C ASN A 542 20.98 3.52 35.32
N LYS A 543 19.84 2.90 35.63
CA LYS A 543 19.65 2.17 36.89
C LYS A 543 20.71 1.09 37.11
N LYS A 544 21.00 0.26 36.11
CA LYS A 544 22.04 -0.80 36.23
C LYS A 544 23.46 -0.24 36.34
N SER A 545 23.82 0.74 35.51
CA SER A 545 25.16 1.34 35.52
C SER A 545 25.41 2.13 36.82
N ASN A 546 24.39 2.83 37.34
CA ASN A 546 24.47 3.55 38.61
C ASN A 546 24.63 2.60 39.81
N MET A 547 23.90 1.48 39.83
CA MET A 547 24.08 0.43 40.85
C MET A 547 25.51 -0.13 40.88
N ASN A 548 26.12 -0.32 39.70
CA ASN A 548 27.47 -0.87 39.61
C ASN A 548 28.57 0.14 39.98
N ASN A 549 28.31 1.43 39.84
CA ASN A 549 29.34 2.45 40.02
C ASN A 549 29.61 2.87 41.48
N GLN A 550 28.86 2.41 42.50
CA GLN A 550 29.12 2.48 43.96
C GLN A 550 29.76 3.75 44.56
N THR A 551 29.82 4.87 43.84
CA THR A 551 30.65 6.04 44.19
C THR A 551 29.83 7.31 44.40
N LEU A 552 28.52 7.19 44.63
CA LEU A 552 27.63 8.33 44.70
C LEU A 552 26.74 8.22 45.95
N ILE A 553 26.40 9.37 46.52
CA ILE A 553 25.60 9.58 47.74
C ILE A 553 24.39 8.63 47.79
N ASP A 554 24.03 8.09 48.96
CA ASP A 554 23.02 7.02 49.17
C ASP A 554 21.68 7.16 48.40
N ASP A 555 21.26 8.36 47.99
CA ASP A 555 20.05 8.62 47.18
C ASP A 555 20.19 8.21 45.69
N TYR A 556 21.36 7.72 45.27
CA TYR A 556 21.73 7.52 43.86
C TYR A 556 21.66 6.07 43.36
N GLU A 557 21.73 5.09 44.26
CA GLU A 557 21.88 3.68 43.89
C GLU A 557 20.69 3.11 43.09
N ASP A 558 19.54 3.79 43.08
CA ASP A 558 18.36 3.41 42.28
C ASP A 558 17.89 4.50 41.29
N SER A 559 18.76 5.48 40.99
CA SER A 559 18.42 6.61 40.11
C SER A 559 18.34 6.19 38.63
N GLU A 560 17.27 6.61 37.94
CA GLU A 560 17.07 6.45 36.49
C GLU A 560 17.75 7.57 35.66
N ALA A 561 18.29 8.60 36.32
CA ALA A 561 18.92 9.74 35.67
C ALA A 561 20.30 9.41 35.07
N THR A 562 20.62 10.05 33.95
CA THR A 562 21.87 9.86 33.21
C THR A 562 23.00 10.63 33.88
N VAL A 563 24.10 9.95 34.20
CA VAL A 563 25.32 10.62 34.69
C VAL A 563 26.14 11.13 33.51
N ILE A 564 26.45 12.42 33.53
CA ILE A 564 27.33 13.06 32.55
C ILE A 564 28.61 13.55 33.22
N GLU A 565 29.69 13.61 32.43
CA GLU A 565 31.01 14.00 32.93
C GLU A 565 31.51 15.31 32.30
N PRO A 566 30.85 16.46 32.55
CA PRO A 566 31.27 17.73 31.98
C PRO A 566 32.57 18.27 32.59
N PHE A 567 33.03 17.70 33.71
CA PHE A 567 34.24 18.13 34.43
C PHE A 567 35.30 17.03 34.46
N ASN A 568 36.56 17.38 34.19
CA ASN A 568 37.70 16.48 34.39
C ASN A 568 38.10 16.48 35.87
N LEU A 569 37.51 15.57 36.66
CA LEU A 569 37.79 15.48 38.10
C LEU A 569 39.10 14.77 38.44
N SER A 570 39.84 14.25 37.44
CA SER A 570 41.13 13.58 37.69
C SER A 570 42.21 14.53 38.22
N GLU A 571 42.02 15.83 38.04
CA GLU A 571 42.94 16.89 38.49
C GLU A 571 42.52 17.51 39.83
N VAL A 572 41.36 17.10 40.37
CA VAL A 572 40.81 17.59 41.64
C VAL A 572 41.12 16.60 42.77
N ASP A 573 42.23 16.82 43.48
CA ASP A 573 42.50 16.09 44.74
C ASP A 573 41.53 16.57 45.83
N ASP A 574 40.90 15.63 46.55
CA ASP A 574 40.00 15.88 47.69
C ASP A 574 40.64 16.77 48.79
N ASN A 575 41.98 16.84 48.86
CA ASN A 575 42.70 17.71 49.79
C ASN A 575 42.90 19.15 49.30
N ASN A 576 42.70 19.42 48.00
CA ASN A 576 43.09 20.66 47.31
C ASN A 576 41.89 21.59 47.01
N VAL A 577 40.66 21.17 47.34
CA VAL A 577 39.40 21.91 47.11
C VAL A 577 39.26 23.23 47.90
N LYS A 578 40.23 23.56 48.77
CA LYS A 578 40.29 24.84 49.52
C LYS A 578 40.84 26.03 48.72
N ASN A 579 41.49 25.80 47.58
CA ASN A 579 42.07 26.86 46.74
C ASN A 579 41.33 26.95 45.39
N PRO A 580 40.61 28.04 45.07
CA PRO A 580 39.76 28.15 43.88
C PRO A 580 40.41 27.83 42.52
N SER A 581 41.75 27.82 42.44
CA SER A 581 42.48 27.45 41.21
C SER A 581 42.12 26.06 40.67
N TRP A 582 41.75 25.11 41.53
CA TRP A 582 41.36 23.75 41.10
C TRP A 582 40.16 23.77 40.13
N PHE A 583 39.27 24.75 40.23
CA PHE A 583 38.08 24.83 39.37
C PHE A 583 38.46 25.13 37.91
N LYS A 584 39.51 25.94 37.70
CA LYS A 584 40.07 26.24 36.37
C LYS A 584 40.66 25.00 35.71
N ASP A 585 41.22 24.10 36.51
CA ASP A 585 41.85 22.85 36.06
C ASP A 585 40.81 21.74 35.86
N ALA A 586 39.73 21.76 36.65
CA ALA A 586 38.67 20.74 36.63
C ALA A 586 37.66 20.85 35.48
N GLY A 587 37.52 21.99 34.80
CA GLY A 587 36.31 22.27 34.04
C GLY A 587 36.51 22.72 32.60
N TYR A 588 35.87 22.00 31.67
CA TYR A 588 35.68 22.32 30.25
C TYR A 588 35.24 23.76 29.91
N LEU A 589 34.84 24.51 30.91
CA LEU A 589 34.30 25.85 30.81
C LEU A 589 35.38 26.86 30.30
N LYS A 590 36.68 26.58 30.51
CA LYS A 590 37.81 27.29 29.87
C LYS A 590 37.82 27.12 28.34
N GLN A 591 37.36 25.98 27.81
CA GLN A 591 37.24 25.78 26.35
C GLN A 591 36.11 26.61 25.72
N TRP A 592 35.12 27.04 26.51
CA TRP A 592 33.98 27.85 26.05
C TRP A 592 34.19 29.35 26.21
N LEU A 593 34.93 29.79 27.23
CA LEU A 593 35.25 31.21 27.44
C LEU A 593 36.58 31.65 26.79
N GLY A 594 37.44 30.68 26.40
CA GLY A 594 38.78 30.92 25.87
C GLY A 594 39.84 31.13 26.97
N ASP A 595 41.11 31.18 26.58
CA ASP A 595 42.25 31.22 27.53
C ASP A 595 42.33 32.50 28.40
N ASN A 596 41.59 33.55 28.03
CA ASN A 596 41.61 34.87 28.70
C ASN A 596 40.39 35.14 29.59
N ALA A 597 39.58 34.12 29.89
CA ALA A 597 38.39 34.26 30.71
C ALA A 597 38.73 34.58 32.17
N ASP A 598 38.07 35.59 32.74
CA ASP A 598 38.19 35.90 34.16
C ASP A 598 37.19 35.08 34.99
N ASP A 599 37.45 34.92 36.29
CA ASP A 599 36.56 34.14 37.18
C ASP A 599 35.15 34.75 37.30
N SER A 600 34.93 36.00 36.90
CA SER A 600 33.62 36.65 36.85
C SER A 600 32.84 36.42 35.56
N ASP A 601 33.44 35.80 34.53
CA ASP A 601 32.83 35.62 33.21
C ASP A 601 31.95 34.37 33.11
N TRP A 602 31.83 33.59 34.19
CA TRP A 602 30.99 32.39 34.24
C TRP A 602 29.51 32.75 34.14
N ARG A 603 28.76 32.03 33.32
CA ARG A 603 27.33 32.29 33.09
C ARG A 603 26.52 31.01 33.19
N ILE A 604 25.28 31.10 33.68
CA ILE A 604 24.29 30.01 33.72
C ILE A 604 24.12 29.40 32.32
N ARG A 605 24.02 30.26 31.29
CA ARG A 605 23.91 29.81 29.88
C ARG A 605 25.11 28.97 29.42
N ASN A 606 26.31 29.24 29.95
CA ASN A 606 27.52 28.51 29.55
C ASN A 606 27.52 27.12 30.21
N LEU A 607 27.14 27.05 31.49
CA LEU A 607 26.99 25.77 32.20
C LEU A 607 25.96 24.88 31.49
N LEU A 608 24.78 25.41 31.16
CA LEU A 608 23.76 24.65 30.43
C LEU A 608 24.18 24.27 29.01
N GLY A 609 24.93 25.13 28.32
CA GLY A 609 25.55 24.78 27.04
C GLY A 609 26.49 23.57 27.14
N VAL A 610 27.29 23.50 28.21
CA VAL A 610 28.14 22.34 28.50
C VAL A 610 27.30 21.12 28.87
N ILE A 611 26.30 21.26 29.74
CA ILE A 611 25.39 20.17 30.14
C ILE A 611 24.70 19.57 28.90
N ASN A 612 24.13 20.39 28.02
CA ASN A 612 23.46 19.94 26.80
C ASN A 612 24.45 19.20 25.87
N LYS A 613 25.66 19.74 25.70
CA LYS A 613 26.71 19.12 24.87
C LYS A 613 27.14 17.76 25.42
N THR A 614 27.50 17.69 26.70
CA THR A 614 27.97 16.44 27.31
C THR A 614 26.86 15.41 27.45
N SER A 615 25.60 15.83 27.65
CA SER A 615 24.44 14.93 27.60
C SER A 615 24.29 14.28 26.23
N LYS A 616 24.45 15.06 25.16
CA LYS A 616 24.41 14.54 23.79
C LYS A 616 25.54 13.55 23.53
N GLU A 617 26.76 13.88 23.92
CA GLU A 617 27.93 12.98 23.80
C GLU A 617 27.72 11.69 24.60
N ARG A 618 27.17 11.78 25.81
CA ARG A 618 26.90 10.63 26.67
C ARG A 618 25.82 9.72 26.08
N LEU A 619 24.73 10.27 25.54
CA LEU A 619 23.73 9.44 24.83
C LEU A 619 24.35 8.72 23.64
N ILE A 620 25.20 9.39 22.86
CA ILE A 620 25.92 8.74 21.75
C ILE A 620 26.77 7.58 22.28
N GLN A 621 27.53 7.77 23.36
CA GLN A 621 28.33 6.70 23.98
C GLN A 621 27.50 5.51 24.47
N ILE A 622 26.36 5.78 25.14
CA ILE A 622 25.49 4.74 25.70
C ILE A 622 24.92 3.84 24.60
N PHE A 623 24.62 4.42 23.44
CA PHE A 623 24.03 3.71 22.31
C PHE A 623 25.05 3.33 21.22
N ASP A 624 26.33 3.70 21.36
CA ASP A 624 27.40 3.30 20.46
C ASP A 624 27.85 1.86 20.79
N THR A 625 27.37 0.92 19.99
CA THR A 625 27.68 -0.50 20.12
C THR A 625 29.03 -0.89 19.51
N SER A 626 29.69 0.04 18.80
CA SER A 626 30.97 -0.22 18.13
C SER A 626 32.17 -0.04 19.06
N SER A 627 32.02 0.79 20.10
CA SER A 627 33.09 1.14 21.02
C SER A 627 33.16 0.19 22.22
N LYS A 628 34.39 -0.21 22.57
CA LYS A 628 34.69 -0.97 23.80
C LYS A 628 35.23 -0.11 24.94
N THR A 629 35.30 1.21 24.76
CA THR A 629 35.96 2.11 25.71
C THR A 629 35.05 2.63 26.81
N HIS A 630 33.74 2.45 26.68
CA HIS A 630 32.73 2.87 27.66
C HIS A 630 31.66 1.80 27.80
N GLU A 631 31.00 1.74 28.97
CA GLU A 631 29.80 0.92 29.15
C GLU A 631 28.65 1.41 28.27
N ASN A 632 27.96 0.50 27.58
CA ASN A 632 26.85 0.78 26.67
C ASN A 632 25.65 -0.17 26.89
N ILE A 633 24.57 0.03 26.15
CA ILE A 633 23.33 -0.78 26.27
C ILE A 633 23.52 -2.28 26.03
N THR A 634 24.54 -2.67 25.24
CA THR A 634 24.80 -4.08 24.90
C THR A 634 25.52 -4.83 26.02
N ASP A 635 26.35 -4.14 26.82
CA ASP A 635 27.06 -4.75 27.97
C ASP A 635 26.09 -5.31 29.02
N TYR A 636 24.91 -4.72 29.12
CA TYR A 636 23.83 -5.12 30.03
C TYR A 636 22.74 -5.96 29.38
N ASN A 637 22.87 -6.21 28.07
CA ASN A 637 21.92 -6.94 27.25
C ASN A 637 20.46 -6.47 27.44
N LEU A 638 20.26 -5.17 27.28
CA LEU A 638 19.00 -4.53 27.66
C LEU A 638 17.95 -4.56 26.54
N SER A 639 18.37 -4.49 25.28
CA SER A 639 17.44 -4.36 24.15
C SER A 639 16.51 -5.56 24.02
N ALA A 640 17.06 -6.78 24.08
CA ALA A 640 16.26 -8.00 24.08
C ALA A 640 15.30 -8.15 25.27
N SER A 641 15.60 -7.53 26.41
CA SER A 641 14.77 -7.63 27.62
C SER A 641 13.72 -6.52 27.76
N ASN A 642 13.88 -5.41 27.03
CA ASN A 642 13.03 -4.21 27.18
C ASN A 642 12.28 -3.83 25.90
N LEU A 643 12.80 -4.12 24.70
CA LEU A 643 12.16 -3.77 23.43
C LEU A 643 11.23 -4.88 22.90
N VAL A 644 11.39 -6.11 23.38
CA VAL A 644 10.49 -7.22 23.07
C VAL A 644 9.23 -7.06 23.93
N PHE A 645 8.15 -6.51 23.36
CA PHE A 645 6.91 -6.23 24.08
C PHE A 645 6.32 -7.47 24.78
N GLY A 646 6.28 -7.44 26.12
CA GLY A 646 5.20 -7.89 27.02
C GLY A 646 4.73 -9.35 27.07
N GLU A 647 4.52 -10.04 25.95
CA GLU A 647 4.06 -11.44 25.97
C GLU A 647 5.20 -12.42 26.24
N LEU A 648 6.40 -12.08 25.77
CA LEU A 648 7.60 -12.90 25.86
C LEU A 648 8.25 -12.89 27.25
N THR A 649 8.06 -11.83 28.03
CA THR A 649 8.58 -11.70 29.41
C THR A 649 7.90 -12.66 30.39
N ASN A 650 6.71 -13.19 30.05
CA ASN A 650 5.98 -14.15 30.89
C ASN A 650 6.44 -15.61 30.71
N HIS A 651 7.33 -15.90 29.76
CA HIS A 651 7.83 -17.25 29.51
C HIS A 651 9.23 -17.39 30.11
N SER A 652 9.33 -18.23 31.14
CA SER A 652 10.37 -18.25 32.16
C SER A 652 11.72 -18.84 31.73
N ASN A 653 12.28 -18.38 30.61
CA ASN A 653 13.71 -18.50 30.34
C ASN A 653 14.14 -17.44 29.32
N PRO A 654 14.62 -16.26 29.73
CA PRO A 654 15.29 -15.31 28.84
C PRO A 654 16.78 -15.63 28.65
N SER A 655 17.42 -16.29 29.63
CA SER A 655 18.88 -16.25 29.82
C SER A 655 19.72 -16.99 28.77
N SER A 656 19.20 -18.01 28.09
CA SER A 656 19.92 -18.69 26.99
C SER A 656 19.67 -18.09 25.60
N PHE A 657 18.70 -17.19 25.50
CA PHE A 657 18.27 -16.52 24.25
C PHE A 657 19.04 -15.20 24.01
N ILE A 658 19.79 -14.81 25.05
CA ILE A 658 20.66 -13.67 25.32
C ILE A 658 21.90 -13.36 24.46
N ASN A 659 22.29 -14.23 23.52
CA ASN A 659 23.67 -14.20 23.00
C ASN A 659 23.79 -13.78 21.53
N GLY A 660 22.73 -13.27 20.92
CA GLY A 660 22.76 -12.69 19.56
C GLY A 660 23.12 -11.21 19.59
N LYS A 661 23.96 -10.76 18.67
CA LYS A 661 24.10 -9.34 18.35
C LYS A 661 22.72 -8.79 18.00
N SER A 662 22.25 -7.78 18.72
CA SER A 662 20.98 -7.14 18.39
C SER A 662 21.21 -6.23 17.18
N ASN A 663 20.88 -6.73 15.98
CA ASN A 663 21.03 -6.02 14.70
C ASN A 663 20.40 -4.62 14.72
N ASP A 664 19.35 -4.41 15.52
CA ASP A 664 18.69 -3.12 15.72
C ASP A 664 19.48 -2.12 16.57
N ASP A 665 20.26 -2.61 17.54
CA ASP A 665 21.16 -1.74 18.31
C ASP A 665 22.33 -1.31 17.45
N GLU A 666 22.85 -2.20 16.60
CA GLU A 666 23.86 -1.86 15.59
C GLU A 666 23.31 -0.84 14.59
N ALA A 667 22.07 -0.98 14.12
CA ALA A 667 21.44 -0.04 13.20
C ALA A 667 21.15 1.33 13.85
N PHE A 668 20.70 1.34 15.11
CA PHE A 668 20.51 2.58 15.86
C PHE A 668 21.85 3.27 16.16
N ALA A 669 22.88 2.49 16.51
CA ALA A 669 24.25 2.96 16.70
C ALA A 669 24.81 3.57 15.41
N GLU A 670 24.64 2.90 14.27
CA GLU A 670 25.06 3.41 12.96
C GLU A 670 24.47 4.81 12.70
N LEU A 671 23.18 4.96 13.03
CA LEU A 671 22.44 6.19 12.77
C LEU A 671 22.91 7.37 13.66
N ILE A 672 23.38 7.12 14.89
CA ILE A 672 23.89 8.16 15.80
C ILE A 672 25.41 8.35 15.75
N SER A 673 26.18 7.35 15.32
CA SER A 673 27.66 7.36 15.33
C SER A 673 28.27 7.94 14.05
N ASN A 674 27.64 7.72 12.88
CA ASN A 674 28.21 8.11 11.58
C ASN A 674 27.99 9.58 11.18
N LYS A 675 27.47 10.44 12.07
CA LYS A 675 26.95 11.75 11.66
C LYS A 675 27.49 12.91 12.49
N SER A 676 28.12 13.88 11.81
CA SER A 676 28.48 15.18 12.38
C SER A 676 27.22 15.92 12.87
N GLY A 677 27.36 16.80 13.85
CA GLY A 677 26.30 17.27 14.77
C GLY A 677 24.99 17.86 14.19
N ASN A 678 24.86 17.99 12.86
CA ASN A 678 23.68 18.50 12.14
C ASN A 678 22.75 17.41 11.56
N GLU A 679 23.11 16.11 11.64
CA GLU A 679 22.30 15.03 11.04
C GLU A 679 21.76 13.97 12.02
N LEU A 680 21.93 14.15 13.33
CA LEU A 680 21.44 13.20 14.34
C LEU A 680 19.91 13.14 14.41
N PRO A 681 19.29 12.00 14.73
CA PRO A 681 17.82 11.92 14.81
C PRO A 681 17.27 12.63 16.06
N PHE A 682 18.10 13.22 16.91
CA PHE A 682 17.66 13.84 18.16
C PHE A 682 18.42 15.12 18.49
N HIS A 683 17.81 15.95 19.34
CA HIS A 683 18.38 17.17 19.89
C HIS A 683 18.05 17.32 21.38
N ILE A 684 18.98 17.87 22.16
CA ILE A 684 18.81 18.09 23.61
C ILE A 684 18.86 19.60 23.87
N VAL A 685 17.87 20.09 24.61
CA VAL A 685 17.77 21.48 25.05
C VAL A 685 17.26 21.57 26.48
N ASP A 686 17.50 22.72 27.10
CA ASP A 686 17.06 23.04 28.46
C ASP A 686 15.79 23.91 28.51
N VAL A 687 15.22 24.29 27.35
CA VAL A 687 14.10 25.23 27.25
C VAL A 687 12.79 24.58 26.76
N ASP A 688 11.67 25.03 27.30
CA ASP A 688 10.32 24.74 26.80
C ASP A 688 10.06 25.46 25.46
N LYS A 689 8.89 25.24 24.85
CA LYS A 689 8.53 25.87 23.58
C LYS A 689 8.39 27.40 23.62
N ASN A 690 8.22 27.96 24.81
CA ASN A 690 8.13 29.40 25.03
C ASN A 690 9.50 30.01 25.35
N GLY A 691 10.54 29.19 25.47
CA GLY A 691 11.90 29.61 25.83
C GLY A 691 12.16 29.66 27.33
N ASN A 692 11.21 29.20 28.16
CA ASN A 692 11.38 29.11 29.61
C ASN A 692 12.26 27.91 29.97
N SER A 693 13.03 27.99 31.05
CA SER A 693 13.87 26.86 31.48
C SER A 693 13.87 26.74 32.99
N ASP A 694 13.21 25.68 33.48
CA ASP A 694 13.21 25.33 34.91
C ASP A 694 14.64 25.12 35.43
N SER A 695 15.54 24.59 34.60
CA SER A 695 16.95 24.41 34.93
C SER A 695 17.68 25.75 35.08
N ARG A 696 17.39 26.76 34.23
CA ARG A 696 17.98 28.11 34.39
C ARG A 696 17.48 28.78 35.65
N ASP A 697 16.17 28.76 35.86
CA ASP A 697 15.53 29.40 37.00
C ASP A 697 16.02 28.77 38.31
N PHE A 698 16.16 27.44 38.33
CA PHE A 698 16.73 26.73 39.48
C PHE A 698 18.21 27.11 39.74
N ILE A 699 19.06 27.13 38.71
CA ILE A 699 20.47 27.52 38.88
C ILE A 699 20.58 28.99 39.33
N HIS A 700 19.67 29.85 38.89
CA HIS A 700 19.62 31.24 39.30
C HIS A 700 19.25 31.37 40.79
N GLU A 701 18.14 30.76 41.21
CA GLU A 701 17.62 30.88 42.58
C GLU A 701 18.46 30.10 43.61
N ALA A 702 18.81 28.85 43.29
CA ALA A 702 19.45 27.92 44.20
C ALA A 702 20.96 27.76 43.93
N GLY A 703 21.47 28.15 42.77
CA GLY A 703 22.84 27.81 42.37
C GLY A 703 22.97 26.33 42.07
N LEU A 704 24.02 25.69 42.59
CA LEU A 704 24.20 24.24 42.55
C LEU A 704 23.76 23.56 43.86
N GLU A 705 23.05 24.29 44.73
CA GLU A 705 22.55 23.81 46.02
C GLU A 705 21.33 22.89 45.84
N ASN A 706 21.23 21.86 46.69
CA ASN A 706 20.14 20.87 46.76
C ASN A 706 20.17 19.76 45.70
N LEU A 707 20.20 18.52 46.19
CA LEU A 707 20.35 17.27 45.45
C LEU A 707 19.17 16.96 44.51
N LYS A 708 19.14 17.51 43.29
CA LYS A 708 18.22 17.06 42.23
C LYS A 708 18.89 16.99 40.84
N PRO A 709 18.48 16.05 39.98
CA PRO A 709 18.93 16.01 38.59
C PRO A 709 18.39 17.21 37.80
N PHE A 710 19.12 17.61 36.77
CA PHE A 710 18.69 18.62 35.81
C PHE A 710 17.71 18.02 34.81
N ASP A 711 16.65 18.77 34.53
CA ASP A 711 15.62 18.37 33.59
C ASP A 711 15.93 18.98 32.22
N LEU A 712 16.27 18.11 31.27
CA LEU A 712 16.49 18.45 29.87
C LEU A 712 15.36 17.89 29.01
N ARG A 713 15.15 18.49 27.85
CA ARG A 713 14.21 18.03 26.84
C ARG A 713 14.98 17.38 25.70
N LEU A 714 14.65 16.12 25.43
CA LEU A 714 15.13 15.36 24.30
C LEU A 714 14.06 15.36 23.21
N MET A 715 14.33 16.04 22.10
CA MET A 715 13.45 16.10 20.93
C MET A 715 13.95 15.13 19.87
N VAL A 716 13.02 14.50 19.16
CA VAL A 716 13.33 13.53 18.11
C VAL A 716 12.81 13.99 16.76
N GLY A 717 13.66 13.87 15.75
CA GLY A 717 13.34 14.11 14.35
C GLY A 717 12.65 12.96 13.64
N THR A 718 12.25 13.22 12.41
CA THR A 718 11.64 12.23 11.53
C THR A 718 12.69 11.56 10.64
N LEU A 719 12.61 10.24 10.49
CA LEU A 719 13.45 9.46 9.59
C LEU A 719 12.60 8.85 8.47
N ASP A 720 13.12 8.87 7.24
CA ASP A 720 12.54 8.13 6.12
C ASP A 720 12.84 6.62 6.24
N THR A 721 12.23 5.82 5.37
CA THR A 721 12.43 4.37 5.35
C THR A 721 13.83 3.94 4.85
N TYR A 722 14.71 4.90 4.54
CA TYR A 722 16.10 4.70 4.13
C TYR A 722 17.10 5.18 5.21
N GLY A 723 16.62 5.58 6.39
CA GLY A 723 17.46 6.03 7.50
C GLY A 723 17.97 7.47 7.36
N LYS A 724 17.38 8.27 6.46
CA LYS A 724 17.72 9.70 6.29
C LYS A 724 16.76 10.58 7.08
N LYS A 725 17.31 11.61 7.73
CA LYS A 725 16.54 12.65 8.41
C LYS A 725 15.67 13.43 7.42
N VAL A 726 14.39 13.57 7.74
CA VAL A 726 13.38 14.26 6.90
C VAL A 726 13.28 15.75 7.24
N ASP A 727 13.63 16.11 8.47
CA ASP A 727 13.42 17.47 8.98
C ASP A 727 14.29 18.51 8.28
N THR A 728 13.65 19.56 7.77
CA THR A 728 14.30 20.70 7.10
C THR A 728 14.68 21.82 8.06
N LEU A 729 14.14 21.82 9.28
CA LEU A 729 14.44 22.80 10.32
C LEU A 729 15.79 22.52 10.98
N ASP A 730 16.55 23.58 11.23
CA ASP A 730 17.78 23.53 12.00
C ASP A 730 17.50 23.13 13.47
N TYR A 731 18.38 22.36 14.10
CA TYR A 731 18.17 21.90 15.48
C TYR A 731 17.94 23.03 16.48
N SER A 732 18.62 24.16 16.28
CA SER A 732 18.46 25.34 17.14
C SER A 732 17.04 25.90 17.15
N GLN A 733 16.20 25.44 16.22
CA GLN A 733 14.82 25.87 16.03
C GLN A 733 13.78 24.84 16.49
N TRP A 734 14.20 23.63 16.84
CA TRP A 734 13.27 22.54 17.15
C TRP A 734 12.44 22.81 18.40
N TRP A 735 13.04 23.45 19.40
CA TRP A 735 12.43 23.65 20.71
C TRP A 735 11.16 24.50 20.67
N TYR A 736 11.06 25.47 19.76
CA TYR A 736 9.88 26.34 19.64
C TYR A 736 8.85 25.85 18.62
N ASN A 737 9.06 24.70 17.97
CA ASN A 737 8.15 24.18 16.96
C ASN A 737 7.25 23.09 17.55
N ASP A 738 5.93 23.26 17.38
CA ASP A 738 4.92 22.36 17.96
C ASP A 738 5.05 20.89 17.51
N LEU A 739 5.62 20.61 16.34
CA LEU A 739 5.81 19.23 15.85
C LEU A 739 6.78 18.43 16.73
N TYR A 740 7.88 19.06 17.16
CA TYR A 740 8.90 18.39 18.00
C TYR A 740 8.57 18.46 19.49
N ASP A 741 7.74 19.43 19.91
CA ASP A 741 7.25 19.56 21.28
C ASP A 741 6.46 18.32 21.70
N LEU A 742 5.56 17.85 20.83
CA LEU A 742 4.70 16.68 21.03
C LEU A 742 5.48 15.36 21.11
N SER A 743 6.65 15.28 20.49
CA SER A 743 7.53 14.10 20.49
C SER A 743 8.67 14.18 21.52
N SER A 744 8.68 15.21 22.36
CA SER A 744 9.77 15.41 23.32
C SER A 744 9.67 14.48 24.54
N THR A 745 10.81 13.91 24.94
CA THR A 745 10.97 13.10 26.16
C THR A 745 11.79 13.88 27.19
N LYS A 746 11.48 13.70 28.48
CA LYS A 746 12.27 14.26 29.58
C LYS A 746 13.55 13.44 29.79
N LEU A 747 14.70 14.10 29.78
CA LEU A 747 16.00 13.53 30.12
C LEU A 747 16.49 14.12 31.44
N GLU A 748 16.53 13.30 32.48
CA GLU A 748 17.07 13.71 33.79
C GLU A 748 18.58 13.45 33.82
N VAL A 749 19.35 14.45 34.27
CA VAL A 749 20.80 14.43 34.17
C VAL A 749 21.47 14.82 35.47
N TRP A 750 22.47 14.04 35.87
CA TRP A 750 23.34 14.34 36.99
C TRP A 750 24.75 14.65 36.51
N LEU A 751 25.40 15.59 37.19
CA LEU A 751 26.78 15.99 36.93
C LEU A 751 27.75 15.09 37.70
N ASN A 752 28.91 14.77 37.14
CA ASN A 752 29.91 14.00 37.86
C ASN A 752 30.50 14.69 39.12
N ILE A 753 30.20 15.97 39.37
CA ILE A 753 30.56 16.68 40.62
C ILE A 753 29.91 16.06 41.86
N TYR A 754 28.91 15.22 41.68
CA TYR A 754 28.23 14.51 42.76
C TYR A 754 29.02 13.29 43.29
N LYS A 755 30.21 12.99 42.73
CA LYS A 755 31.10 11.87 43.09
C LYS A 755 31.53 11.85 44.56
N SER A 756 31.68 13.01 45.20
CA SER A 756 31.96 13.08 46.63
C SER A 756 31.36 14.34 47.24
N LYS A 757 31.05 14.27 48.54
CA LYS A 757 30.51 15.43 49.27
C LYS A 757 31.48 16.61 49.27
N SER A 758 32.80 16.36 49.32
CA SER A 758 33.85 17.38 49.25
C SER A 758 33.85 18.09 47.89
N ILE A 759 33.86 17.33 46.79
CA ILE A 759 33.84 17.89 45.43
C ILE A 759 32.56 18.69 45.20
N TYR A 760 31.40 18.11 45.52
CA TYR A 760 30.11 18.80 45.40
C TYR A 760 30.09 20.13 46.15
N GLN A 761 30.48 20.14 47.43
CA GLN A 761 30.51 21.35 48.25
C GLN A 761 31.48 22.41 47.68
N ALA A 762 32.60 21.98 47.10
CA ALA A 762 33.55 22.90 46.51
C ALA A 762 32.99 23.55 45.23
N PHE A 763 32.31 22.79 44.38
CA PHE A 763 31.60 23.32 43.21
C PHE A 763 30.49 24.30 43.62
N VAL A 764 29.69 23.97 44.64
CA VAL A 764 28.65 24.84 45.19
C VAL A 764 29.23 26.16 45.70
N ASN A 765 30.27 26.10 46.53
CA ASN A 765 30.91 27.30 47.09
C ASN A 765 31.49 28.17 45.97
N TYR A 766 32.19 27.57 45.00
CA TYR A 766 32.74 28.32 43.88
C TYR A 766 31.66 29.01 43.05
N TRP A 767 30.56 28.31 42.74
CA TRP A 767 29.44 28.88 41.99
C TRP A 767 28.78 30.03 42.74
N ASN A 768 28.60 29.87 44.06
CA ASN A 768 28.06 30.91 44.92
C ASN A 768 28.94 32.17 44.93
N ASP A 769 30.25 32.01 45.05
CA ASP A 769 31.20 33.14 45.15
C ASP A 769 31.37 33.90 43.83
N ASN A 770 31.29 33.21 42.69
CA ASN A 770 31.66 33.78 41.38
C ASN A 770 30.46 34.08 40.47
N VAL A 771 29.30 33.47 40.73
CA VAL A 771 28.07 33.65 39.94
C VAL A 771 26.93 34.19 40.81
N LYS A 772 26.41 33.39 41.76
CA LYS A 772 25.18 33.70 42.50
C LYS A 772 25.28 34.98 43.34
N ASN A 773 26.38 35.14 44.09
CA ASN A 773 26.55 36.28 45.00
C ASN A 773 27.47 37.37 44.43
N ASN A 774 27.99 37.20 43.21
CA ASN A 774 28.93 38.13 42.60
C ASN A 774 28.20 39.28 41.91
N GLU A 775 28.21 40.48 42.47
CA GLU A 775 27.55 41.68 41.90
C GLU A 775 28.04 42.06 40.50
N ASN A 776 29.27 41.66 40.14
CA ASN A 776 29.81 41.91 38.80
C ASN A 776 29.38 40.86 37.77
N ASN A 777 28.77 39.75 38.21
CA ASN A 777 28.27 38.72 37.33
C ASN A 777 26.90 39.14 36.76
N PRO A 778 26.70 39.14 35.44
CA PRO A 778 25.42 39.60 34.91
C PRO A 778 24.26 38.61 35.11
N ASP A 779 24.50 37.40 35.62
CA ASP A 779 23.45 36.46 36.05
C ASP A 779 23.05 36.62 37.53
N ASN A 780 23.62 37.56 38.30
CA ASN A 780 23.21 37.80 39.70
C ASN A 780 21.89 38.61 39.80
N ASN A 781 21.57 39.43 38.80
CA ASN A 781 20.43 40.37 38.82
C ASN A 781 19.31 40.02 37.82
N ILE A 782 19.17 38.77 37.40
CA ILE A 782 18.20 38.38 36.35
C ILE A 782 16.81 38.11 36.92
#